data_AF-A0A1Y1SEG6-F1
#
_entry.id   AF-A0A1Y1SEG6-F1
#
_cell.length_a   1.000
_cell.length_b   1.000
_cell.length_c   1.000
_cell.angle_alpha   90.00
_cell.angle_beta   90.00
_cell.angle_gamma   90.00
#
_symmetry.space_group_name_H-M   'P 1'
#
loop_
_entity.id
_entity.type
_entity.pdbx_description
1 polymer ?
#
loop_
_entity_poly.entity_id
_entity_poly.type
_entity_poly.pdbx_seq_one_letter_code
_entity_poly.pdbx_strand_id
1 'polypeptide(L)'
;MFSFRRSTAVLLCLACLSPSWAQDAPTLGDSVFARAAAIEAPRRQGFLPGEQPRLSGQLGVFLAQTLLLDGRATRFHLELHGPDGETLGRYGPYTSDDTGAYALTLPATATQDLAPGRYAAYIVDAEDLDAATSAAVAGRFDITKAEDMSLTLHASYVSSTGWVKPGETYPFRVRLSNNTQAAVENLKVSIPAVPSVSFTKALSLGDSGTVSSTSTQVDWSLALLEAGQSATLVVEAQAASLEQDPRVVWKDLSVTASLSSDGLTLSSATHGPKVIPPQSSFESARFGDKPFPMVLVDYLDPILGKHSPDSQASVLDTVVNDPDYPGSTFNLYQEMSYGQLFPYGTVPSAGIASAGWDYEHGFDFTKAQRNQTDRVCPAITLGDTPALIGSPLLPERIVDGWYQLPGQLHYYGWDSPIFPYTLLAGVPLPIAGNIDDACGPTGKAVYDAAQIADPEIDYNAFDSDKDGVVDFFMMVFAGCGGNGGSQLGVVGGCSLNPLPLTDNIWPHSSSLEFYYAQAETGLRGYVSDDQLKSLSEVPQCWLDTGYDEFADCAADGGPGLDELPVYVRVGPYNVNPETAFEAASVISHEYGHHLGLPDFYNSGTDFDAYGTMNLMASDYGQHMTIFGKQEMGWVVPQFLQPGETVEVSAFSEIKKDTGEIHWQTPDGTPYVLSAANGDQNIRNGQAYAVKMPGRILIDPDKVASQASGERVWYSGRGNEFGCSPTAGHNLDLYLPELADVPTGAEITLRFKSSWDIEWDWDYGFLLVTQDGGQTYTSLPSANGYSTANGTNPNGSECLDSLDNGLTGQSGTYANGGPSGLSRPSTYEDGSPFIDDEYDLSAFAGTSTTVRFSYYTDAAFDRPGWFIDDVEVLVNGEVLFASDHESGPQRGRYYPGGCDENFATSAFCTAGWNNISSAEGNPADHGYYIELRDRASFDFEGYGQADRGAMDWDAGLFIEYTDESYSYGNNGVSSHPGQHYIDSTPVEGGDCGSDCADSAFTANDGDNHFSDFSTWLDNFADPDSASGRWEFAYNCLEVDVLGMSGEQSVQLDNDLSASVRISAGEGCVPFTYGRADNSARSVPADSADGERPRSGLIATRGGALPAGWLLLLFTLAWLRRARKR
;
A
#
# COMPACT_ATOMS: atom_id res chain seq x y z
N MET A 1 -39.21 54.14 -4.63
CA MET A 1 -40.63 54.54 -4.79
C MET A 1 -41.49 53.38 -4.32
N PHE A 2 -42.29 53.59 -3.25
CA PHE A 2 -43.43 52.79 -2.72
C PHE A 2 -43.21 51.30 -2.37
N SER A 3 -43.68 50.73 -1.26
CA SER A 3 -44.43 51.19 -0.08
C SER A 3 -44.40 50.10 1.01
N PHE A 4 -44.27 50.49 2.28
CA PHE A 4 -44.56 49.69 3.48
C PHE A 4 -46.08 49.58 3.77
N ARG A 5 -46.52 48.49 4.44
CA ARG A 5 -47.59 48.41 5.48
C ARG A 5 -47.64 46.95 6.03
N ARG A 6 -47.13 46.67 7.24
CA ARG A 6 -47.76 46.70 8.60
C ARG A 6 -48.62 45.47 8.99
N SER A 7 -48.02 44.66 9.90
CA SER A 7 -48.52 44.24 11.23
C SER A 7 -49.74 43.30 11.34
N THR A 8 -49.62 42.10 11.93
CA THR A 8 -49.70 41.79 13.39
C THR A 8 -49.94 40.27 13.60
N ALA A 9 -49.36 39.73 14.66
CA ALA A 9 -49.36 38.34 15.12
C ALA A 9 -50.73 37.65 15.26
N VAL A 10 -50.74 36.33 15.05
CA VAL A 10 -51.67 35.38 15.67
C VAL A 10 -50.88 34.17 16.17
N LEU A 11 -50.85 34.02 17.48
CA LEU A 11 -50.54 32.80 18.22
C LEU A 11 -51.59 31.74 17.86
N LEU A 12 -51.20 30.52 17.46
CA LEU A 12 -52.12 29.38 17.51
C LEU A 12 -51.40 28.04 17.72
N CYS A 13 -51.60 27.52 18.94
CA CYS A 13 -51.59 26.13 19.42
C CYS A 13 -50.66 25.09 18.76
N LEU A 14 -49.59 24.76 19.48
CA LEU A 14 -49.12 23.37 19.63
C LEU A 14 -50.20 22.55 20.34
N ALA A 15 -51.07 21.87 19.58
CA ALA A 15 -51.82 20.67 19.95
C ALA A 15 -52.96 20.49 18.94
N CYS A 16 -52.64 19.97 17.75
CA CYS A 16 -53.58 19.30 16.83
C CYS A 16 -52.85 18.87 15.55
N LEU A 17 -51.89 17.95 15.64
CA LEU A 17 -51.60 17.00 14.56
C LEU A 17 -51.42 15.63 15.23
N SER A 18 -52.42 14.78 15.02
CA SER A 18 -52.52 13.40 15.49
C SER A 18 -51.49 12.47 14.82
N PRO A 19 -51.08 11.37 15.48
CA PRO A 19 -50.17 10.39 14.90
C PRO A 19 -50.96 9.48 13.96
N SER A 20 -50.77 9.61 12.64
CA SER A 20 -51.41 8.72 11.66
C SER A 20 -50.41 7.95 10.79
N TRP A 21 -49.17 7.80 11.24
CA TRP A 21 -48.15 6.95 10.60
C TRP A 21 -47.58 5.88 11.54
N ALA A 22 -48.28 5.61 12.64
CA ALA A 22 -47.99 4.52 13.58
C ALA A 22 -49.03 3.38 13.49
N GLN A 23 -49.80 3.29 12.39
CA GLN A 23 -50.85 2.28 12.24
C GLN A 23 -50.66 1.32 11.06
N ASP A 24 -49.60 1.48 10.26
CA ASP A 24 -49.16 0.48 9.27
C ASP A 24 -47.68 0.09 9.47
N ALA A 25 -47.19 0.16 10.72
CA ALA A 25 -46.12 -0.76 11.10
C ALA A 25 -46.81 -2.13 11.25
N PRO A 26 -46.35 -3.19 10.58
CA PRO A 26 -46.84 -4.52 10.91
C PRO A 26 -46.61 -4.67 12.41
N THR A 27 -47.69 -4.87 13.16
CA THR A 27 -47.54 -5.50 14.46
C THR A 27 -46.69 -6.73 14.20
N LEU A 28 -45.55 -6.88 14.86
CA LEU A 28 -44.83 -8.15 14.96
C LEU A 28 -45.81 -9.15 15.61
N GLY A 29 -46.73 -9.66 14.81
CA GLY A 29 -47.42 -10.89 15.08
C GLY A 29 -46.34 -11.97 15.09
N ASP A 30 -46.55 -12.98 15.93
CA ASP A 30 -45.69 -14.14 16.06
C ASP A 30 -45.28 -14.62 14.66
N SER A 31 -44.06 -14.27 14.27
CA SER A 31 -43.50 -14.61 12.97
C SER A 31 -42.65 -15.84 13.20
N VAL A 32 -43.10 -16.96 12.63
CA VAL A 32 -42.49 -18.27 12.80
C VAL A 32 -41.24 -18.33 11.90
N PHE A 33 -40.06 -18.15 12.50
CA PHE A 33 -38.78 -18.44 11.87
C PHE A 33 -38.20 -19.75 12.41
N ALA A 34 -37.62 -20.59 11.55
CA ALA A 34 -36.65 -21.62 11.92
C ALA A 34 -35.30 -21.21 11.33
N ARG A 35 -34.24 -21.32 12.13
CA ARG A 35 -32.86 -21.11 11.71
C ARG A 35 -32.11 -22.42 11.96
N ALA A 36 -31.79 -23.13 10.88
CA ALA A 36 -30.85 -24.23 10.92
C ALA A 36 -29.42 -23.68 10.98
N ALA A 37 -28.54 -24.33 11.75
CA ALA A 37 -27.13 -23.95 11.87
C ALA A 37 -26.23 -25.19 11.77
N ALA A 38 -25.20 -25.06 10.94
CA ALA A 38 -23.95 -25.83 10.83
C ALA A 38 -23.96 -27.23 10.16
N ILE A 39 -23.15 -27.32 9.09
CA ILE A 39 -22.48 -28.56 8.70
C ILE A 39 -21.20 -28.67 9.53
N GLU A 40 -20.98 -29.81 10.19
CA GLU A 40 -19.64 -30.14 10.68
C GLU A 40 -18.81 -30.67 9.49
N ALA A 41 -18.12 -29.77 8.81
CA ALA A 41 -17.02 -30.16 7.91
C ALA A 41 -15.75 -30.39 8.75
N PRO A 42 -14.91 -31.37 8.42
CA PRO A 42 -13.52 -31.36 8.87
C PRO A 42 -12.88 -30.04 8.44
N ARG A 43 -12.15 -29.37 9.35
CA ARG A 43 -11.48 -28.10 9.06
C ARG A 43 -10.62 -28.23 7.77
N ARG A 44 -10.80 -27.29 6.84
CA ARG A 44 -9.96 -26.96 5.66
C ARG A 44 -10.03 -27.79 4.35
N GLN A 45 -10.95 -28.72 4.11
CA GLN A 45 -10.84 -29.56 2.88
C GLN A 45 -12.10 -29.84 2.04
N GLY A 46 -13.28 -29.31 2.39
CA GLY A 46 -14.55 -29.73 1.73
C GLY A 46 -14.76 -31.25 1.81
N PHE A 47 -15.63 -31.81 0.98
CA PHE A 47 -15.86 -33.25 0.85
C PHE A 47 -15.37 -33.76 -0.51
N LEU A 48 -14.92 -35.01 -0.59
CA LEU A 48 -14.73 -35.66 -1.88
C LEU A 48 -16.06 -36.22 -2.42
N PRO A 49 -16.19 -36.39 -3.75
CA PRO A 49 -17.31 -37.13 -4.30
C PRO A 49 -17.43 -38.52 -3.67
N GLY A 50 -18.54 -38.78 -2.98
CA GLY A 50 -18.85 -40.05 -2.31
C GLY A 50 -18.62 -40.05 -0.80
N GLU A 51 -18.09 -38.98 -0.21
CA GLU A 51 -18.03 -38.81 1.24
C GLU A 51 -19.38 -38.40 1.82
N GLN A 52 -19.56 -38.57 3.14
CA GLN A 52 -20.86 -38.41 3.80
C GLN A 52 -20.90 -37.16 4.69
N PRO A 53 -21.47 -36.04 4.20
CA PRO A 53 -21.64 -34.83 4.99
C PRO A 53 -22.47 -35.08 6.24
N ARG A 54 -21.99 -34.58 7.38
CA ARG A 54 -22.75 -34.56 8.65
C ARG A 54 -23.39 -33.19 8.83
N LEU A 55 -24.71 -33.19 9.03
CA LEU A 55 -25.53 -31.99 9.19
C LEU A 55 -26.06 -31.98 10.61
N SER A 56 -25.91 -30.87 11.32
CA SER A 56 -26.59 -30.62 12.59
C SER A 56 -27.37 -29.31 12.52
N GLY A 57 -28.21 -29.03 13.52
CA GLY A 57 -28.95 -27.78 13.57
C GLY A 57 -30.09 -27.82 14.57
N GLN A 58 -30.88 -26.74 14.62
CA GLN A 58 -32.01 -26.63 15.53
C GLN A 58 -33.27 -26.13 14.80
N LEU A 59 -34.42 -26.74 15.08
CA LEU A 59 -35.73 -26.41 14.51
C LEU A 59 -36.68 -25.97 15.61
N GLY A 60 -37.32 -24.82 15.44
CA GLY A 60 -38.25 -24.31 16.42
C GLY A 60 -38.99 -23.08 15.92
N VAL A 61 -39.83 -22.54 16.79
CA VAL A 61 -40.59 -21.31 16.55
C VAL A 61 -39.93 -20.16 17.29
N PHE A 62 -39.53 -19.13 16.55
CA PHE A 62 -38.97 -17.93 17.15
C PHE A 62 -40.05 -17.09 17.85
N LEU A 63 -39.87 -16.83 19.14
CA LEU A 63 -40.78 -15.97 19.91
C LEU A 63 -40.26 -14.53 19.90
N ALA A 64 -40.80 -13.70 18.99
CA ALA A 64 -40.36 -12.31 18.77
C ALA A 64 -40.35 -11.43 20.04
N GLN A 65 -41.12 -11.79 21.07
CA GLN A 65 -41.21 -11.03 22.33
C GLN A 65 -40.12 -11.39 23.35
N THR A 66 -39.53 -12.58 23.25
CA THR A 66 -38.52 -13.08 24.20
C THR A 66 -37.19 -13.38 23.53
N LEU A 67 -37.13 -13.32 22.19
CA LEU A 67 -35.95 -13.65 21.38
C LEU A 67 -35.42 -15.07 21.66
N LEU A 68 -36.31 -15.96 22.09
CA LEU A 68 -36.03 -17.36 22.39
C LEU A 68 -36.60 -18.26 21.29
N LEU A 69 -35.84 -19.27 20.91
CA LEU A 69 -36.29 -20.35 20.02
C LEU A 69 -37.05 -21.40 20.85
N ASP A 70 -38.34 -21.58 20.56
CA ASP A 70 -39.15 -22.68 21.11
C ASP A 70 -38.93 -23.93 20.24
N GLY A 71 -37.91 -24.71 20.60
CA GLY A 71 -37.53 -25.94 19.89
C GLY A 71 -38.63 -26.99 19.91
N ARG A 72 -38.82 -27.72 18.80
CA ARG A 72 -39.83 -28.77 18.68
C ARG A 72 -39.30 -29.99 17.93
N ALA A 73 -39.79 -31.17 18.34
CA ALA A 73 -39.60 -32.39 17.56
C ALA A 73 -40.40 -32.27 16.26
N THR A 74 -39.68 -32.14 15.14
CA THR A 74 -40.22 -31.85 13.82
C THR A 74 -39.65 -32.86 12.83
N ARG A 75 -40.51 -33.43 12.00
CA ARG A 75 -40.10 -34.31 10.90
C ARG A 75 -39.92 -33.49 9.63
N PHE A 76 -38.81 -33.70 8.90
CA PHE A 76 -38.47 -32.90 7.72
C PHE A 76 -37.71 -33.73 6.67
N HIS A 77 -37.53 -33.19 5.47
CA HIS A 77 -36.63 -33.72 4.44
C HIS A 77 -35.55 -32.70 4.09
N LEU A 78 -34.52 -33.17 3.42
CA LEU A 78 -33.50 -32.32 2.81
C LEU A 78 -33.60 -32.39 1.31
N GLU A 79 -33.60 -31.24 0.64
CA GLU A 79 -33.44 -31.11 -0.79
C GLU A 79 -32.04 -30.56 -1.07
N LEU A 80 -31.23 -31.29 -1.84
CA LEU A 80 -29.88 -30.89 -2.20
C LEU A 80 -29.92 -30.10 -3.50
N HIS A 81 -29.23 -28.96 -3.53
CA HIS A 81 -29.12 -28.09 -4.69
C HIS A 81 -27.67 -27.89 -5.11
N GLY A 82 -27.46 -27.76 -6.42
CA GLY A 82 -26.18 -27.44 -7.04
C GLY A 82 -25.79 -25.97 -6.97
N PRO A 83 -24.57 -25.61 -7.39
CA PRO A 83 -24.07 -24.24 -7.42
C PRO A 83 -24.92 -23.28 -8.28
N ASP A 84 -25.62 -23.81 -9.28
CA ASP A 84 -26.54 -23.10 -10.19
C ASP A 84 -28.00 -23.10 -9.70
N GLY A 85 -28.24 -23.60 -8.48
CA GLY A 85 -29.56 -23.72 -7.88
C GLY A 85 -30.37 -24.93 -8.32
N GLU A 86 -29.83 -25.81 -9.18
CA GLU A 86 -30.55 -27.00 -9.64
C GLU A 86 -30.83 -27.97 -8.50
N THR A 87 -32.05 -28.52 -8.40
CA THR A 87 -32.36 -29.57 -7.41
C THR A 87 -31.74 -30.90 -7.84
N LEU A 88 -30.78 -31.40 -7.07
CA LEU A 88 -29.99 -32.61 -7.35
C LEU A 88 -30.60 -33.88 -6.75
N GLY A 89 -31.29 -33.77 -5.61
CA GLY A 89 -31.85 -34.93 -4.95
C GLY A 89 -32.52 -34.61 -3.62
N ARG A 90 -33.34 -35.55 -3.14
CA ARG A 90 -34.10 -35.39 -1.90
C ARG A 90 -33.82 -36.54 -0.94
N TYR A 91 -33.55 -36.21 0.33
CA TYR A 91 -33.05 -37.11 1.36
C TYR A 91 -33.89 -37.00 2.65
N GLY A 92 -34.00 -38.11 3.39
CA GLY A 92 -34.84 -38.21 4.59
C GLY A 92 -36.03 -39.17 4.40
N PRO A 93 -37.07 -39.06 5.26
CA PRO A 93 -37.28 -38.03 6.27
C PRO A 93 -36.35 -38.17 7.49
N TYR A 94 -36.03 -37.04 8.09
CA TYR A 94 -35.29 -36.89 9.35
C TYR A 94 -36.22 -36.35 10.45
N THR A 95 -35.75 -36.36 11.70
CA THR A 95 -36.55 -35.90 12.85
C THR A 95 -35.64 -35.20 13.85
N SER A 96 -35.98 -33.97 14.25
CA SER A 96 -35.35 -33.28 15.38
C SER A 96 -35.89 -33.79 16.71
N ASP A 97 -35.12 -33.60 17.79
CA ASP A 97 -35.55 -33.93 19.15
C ASP A 97 -36.52 -32.88 19.74
N ASP A 98 -36.96 -33.11 20.98
CA ASP A 98 -37.92 -32.25 21.68
C ASP A 98 -37.39 -30.82 21.95
N THR A 99 -36.09 -30.59 21.79
CA THR A 99 -35.45 -29.26 21.88
C THR A 99 -35.24 -28.63 20.51
N GLY A 100 -35.71 -29.28 19.44
CA GLY A 100 -35.49 -28.86 18.07
C GLY A 100 -34.16 -29.32 17.48
N ALA A 101 -33.25 -29.89 18.27
CA ALA A 101 -31.92 -30.23 17.77
C ALA A 101 -31.98 -31.45 16.84
N TYR A 102 -31.21 -31.43 15.76
CA TYR A 102 -30.99 -32.57 14.89
C TYR A 102 -29.50 -32.74 14.59
N ALA A 103 -29.09 -33.99 14.37
CA ALA A 103 -27.80 -34.36 13.84
C ALA A 103 -27.99 -35.59 12.94
N LEU A 104 -27.59 -35.49 11.68
CA LEU A 104 -27.83 -36.49 10.65
C LEU A 104 -26.66 -36.55 9.66
N THR A 105 -26.67 -37.54 8.78
CA THR A 105 -25.60 -37.73 7.80
C THR A 105 -26.23 -38.00 6.44
N LEU A 106 -25.82 -37.24 5.42
CA LEU A 106 -26.22 -37.51 4.04
C LEU A 106 -25.58 -38.82 3.56
N PRO A 107 -26.30 -39.65 2.79
CA PRO A 107 -25.73 -40.88 2.27
C PRO A 107 -24.60 -40.56 1.27
N ALA A 108 -23.62 -41.46 1.15
CA ALA A 108 -22.49 -41.31 0.22
C ALA A 108 -22.95 -41.10 -1.23
N THR A 109 -24.08 -41.70 -1.60
CA THR A 109 -24.70 -41.52 -2.93
C THR A 109 -25.17 -40.08 -3.18
N ALA A 110 -25.32 -39.25 -2.15
CA ALA A 110 -25.71 -37.86 -2.29
C ALA A 110 -24.58 -36.98 -2.86
N THR A 111 -23.33 -37.42 -2.70
CA THR A 111 -22.13 -36.67 -3.12
C THR A 111 -21.35 -37.39 -4.21
N GLN A 112 -21.64 -38.68 -4.48
CA GLN A 112 -20.83 -39.56 -5.32
C GLN A 112 -20.55 -39.07 -6.74
N ASP A 113 -21.51 -38.40 -7.37
CA ASP A 113 -21.43 -37.94 -8.76
C ASP A 113 -21.40 -36.40 -8.87
N LEU A 114 -21.13 -35.71 -7.75
CA LEU A 114 -21.05 -34.25 -7.73
C LEU A 114 -19.70 -33.78 -8.28
N ALA A 115 -19.74 -32.72 -9.09
CA ALA A 115 -18.54 -32.03 -9.56
C ALA A 115 -17.98 -31.16 -8.42
N PRO A 116 -16.72 -30.68 -8.53
CA PRO A 116 -16.24 -29.66 -7.61
C PRO A 116 -17.15 -28.43 -7.63
N GLY A 117 -17.48 -27.92 -6.46
CA GLY A 117 -18.42 -26.82 -6.31
C GLY A 117 -19.20 -26.86 -5.00
N ARG A 118 -19.97 -25.81 -4.77
CA ARG A 118 -20.71 -25.59 -3.53
C ARG A 118 -22.14 -26.10 -3.62
N TYR A 119 -22.53 -26.93 -2.66
CA TYR A 119 -23.84 -27.56 -2.63
C TYR A 119 -24.59 -27.18 -1.36
N ALA A 120 -25.91 -27.03 -1.47
CA ALA A 120 -26.75 -26.61 -0.36
C ALA A 120 -27.85 -27.63 -0.10
N ALA A 121 -27.98 -28.07 1.15
CA ALA A 121 -29.09 -28.88 1.60
C ALA A 121 -30.15 -27.97 2.23
N TYR A 122 -31.35 -27.91 1.68
CA TYR A 122 -32.48 -27.13 2.18
C TYR A 122 -33.44 -28.02 2.94
N ILE A 123 -33.94 -27.54 4.08
CA ILE A 123 -35.01 -28.19 4.82
C ILE A 123 -36.32 -27.95 4.08
N VAL A 124 -36.96 -29.04 3.65
CA VAL A 124 -38.26 -29.02 2.97
C VAL A 124 -39.26 -29.93 3.70
N ASP A 125 -40.55 -29.62 3.56
CA ASP A 125 -41.65 -30.38 4.15
C ASP A 125 -41.49 -30.64 5.67
N ALA A 126 -41.15 -29.60 6.43
CA ALA A 126 -41.05 -29.67 7.88
C ALA A 126 -42.45 -29.65 8.53
N GLU A 127 -42.82 -30.74 9.20
CA GLU A 127 -44.11 -30.90 9.89
C GLU A 127 -44.23 -29.90 11.07
N ASP A 128 -45.39 -29.26 11.21
CA ASP A 128 -45.71 -28.28 12.28
C ASP A 128 -44.91 -26.96 12.27
N LEU A 129 -44.23 -26.64 11.15
CA LEU A 129 -43.66 -25.32 10.84
C LEU A 129 -44.37 -24.71 9.61
N ASP A 130 -44.35 -23.37 9.44
CA ASP A 130 -45.05 -22.70 8.34
C ASP A 130 -44.30 -22.86 7.00
N ALA A 131 -44.95 -22.59 5.86
CA ALA A 131 -44.36 -22.78 4.52
C ALA A 131 -43.16 -21.85 4.24
N ALA A 132 -43.05 -20.72 4.95
CA ALA A 132 -41.86 -19.85 4.89
C ALA A 132 -40.66 -20.47 5.63
N THR A 133 -40.90 -21.46 6.50
CA THR A 133 -39.89 -22.20 7.24
C THR A 133 -39.39 -23.45 6.50
N SER A 134 -40.08 -23.88 5.44
CA SER A 134 -39.72 -25.03 4.58
C SER A 134 -38.77 -24.69 3.42
N ALA A 135 -37.91 -23.68 3.60
CA ALA A 135 -36.84 -23.31 2.68
C ALA A 135 -35.55 -22.88 3.42
N ALA A 136 -35.42 -23.19 4.71
CA ALA A 136 -34.22 -22.88 5.47
C ALA A 136 -33.05 -23.77 5.02
N VAL A 137 -31.86 -23.20 4.86
CA VAL A 137 -30.64 -23.95 4.52
C VAL A 137 -30.27 -24.81 5.73
N ALA A 138 -30.37 -26.13 5.62
CA ALA A 138 -29.91 -27.10 6.62
C ALA A 138 -28.38 -27.11 6.75
N GLY A 139 -27.69 -26.73 5.67
CA GLY A 139 -26.26 -26.56 5.62
C GLY A 139 -25.74 -26.48 4.18
N ARG A 140 -24.54 -25.93 3.99
CA ARG A 140 -23.84 -25.89 2.71
C ARG A 140 -22.47 -26.56 2.83
N PHE A 141 -22.12 -27.39 1.86
CA PHE A 141 -20.84 -28.11 1.82
C PHE A 141 -20.23 -28.02 0.43
N ASP A 142 -18.91 -28.03 0.38
CA ASP A 142 -18.17 -28.03 -0.87
C ASP A 142 -17.78 -29.45 -1.26
N ILE A 143 -17.78 -29.70 -2.56
CA ILE A 143 -17.07 -30.83 -3.15
C ILE A 143 -15.77 -30.28 -3.71
N THR A 144 -14.63 -30.80 -3.24
CA THR A 144 -13.30 -30.27 -3.58
C THR A 144 -12.73 -30.99 -4.80
N LYS A 145 -11.92 -30.28 -5.61
CA LYS A 145 -11.19 -30.88 -6.73
C LYS A 145 -10.17 -31.87 -6.17
N ALA A 146 -10.10 -33.08 -6.74
CA ALA A 146 -9.11 -34.09 -6.32
C ALA A 146 -7.63 -33.64 -6.51
N GLU A 147 -7.40 -32.55 -7.25
CA GLU A 147 -6.08 -31.98 -7.54
C GLU A 147 -5.50 -31.15 -6.37
N ASP A 148 -6.35 -30.65 -5.45
CA ASP A 148 -5.92 -29.98 -4.21
C ASP A 148 -5.36 -30.96 -3.18
N MET A 149 -5.60 -32.25 -3.38
CA MET A 149 -4.97 -33.35 -2.64
C MET A 149 -3.66 -33.79 -3.31
N SER A 150 -2.72 -32.85 -3.43
CA SER A 150 -1.41 -33.09 -4.01
C SER A 150 -0.28 -32.78 -3.02
N LEU A 151 0.89 -33.31 -3.32
CA LEU A 151 2.12 -32.83 -2.72
C LEU A 151 2.49 -31.53 -3.45
N THR A 152 2.74 -30.45 -2.72
CA THR A 152 3.14 -29.16 -3.30
C THR A 152 4.55 -28.81 -2.85
N LEU A 153 5.33 -28.25 -3.78
CA LEU A 153 6.66 -27.69 -3.54
C LEU A 153 6.57 -26.20 -3.86
N HIS A 154 6.87 -25.37 -2.88
CA HIS A 154 6.85 -23.92 -3.02
C HIS A 154 8.20 -23.34 -2.57
N ALA A 155 9.01 -22.92 -3.53
CA ALA A 155 10.17 -22.08 -3.28
C ALA A 155 9.72 -20.63 -3.38
N SER A 156 10.12 -19.78 -2.44
CA SER A 156 9.79 -18.36 -2.49
C SER A 156 10.90 -17.50 -1.92
N TYR A 157 11.10 -16.37 -2.57
CA TYR A 157 11.82 -15.23 -2.07
C TYR A 157 10.79 -14.14 -1.79
N VAL A 158 10.78 -13.69 -0.55
CA VAL A 158 9.81 -12.74 -0.01
C VAL A 158 10.63 -11.67 0.71
N SER A 159 10.42 -10.40 0.38
CA SER A 159 11.21 -9.27 0.87
C SER A 159 10.43 -7.97 0.70
N SER A 160 10.66 -6.98 1.58
CA SER A 160 10.12 -5.61 1.43
C SER A 160 10.61 -4.88 0.21
N THR A 161 11.73 -5.28 -0.39
CA THR A 161 12.27 -4.61 -1.57
C THR A 161 12.35 -5.51 -2.80
N GLY A 162 12.32 -6.84 -2.68
CA GLY A 162 12.34 -7.72 -3.87
C GLY A 162 13.70 -7.73 -4.60
N TRP A 163 14.70 -7.03 -4.04
CA TRP A 163 15.98 -6.75 -4.65
C TRP A 163 17.15 -7.09 -3.71
N VAL A 164 18.35 -7.20 -4.27
CA VAL A 164 19.59 -7.34 -3.49
C VAL A 164 20.71 -6.52 -4.11
N LYS A 165 21.63 -5.97 -3.29
CA LYS A 165 22.82 -5.30 -3.82
C LYS A 165 23.94 -6.31 -4.13
N PRO A 166 24.87 -5.98 -5.04
CA PRO A 166 26.02 -6.82 -5.33
C PRO A 166 26.81 -7.17 -4.05
N GLY A 167 27.07 -8.46 -3.83
CA GLY A 167 27.82 -8.95 -2.66
C GLY A 167 26.98 -9.17 -1.40
N GLU A 168 25.72 -8.76 -1.36
CA GLU A 168 24.86 -8.95 -0.19
C GLU A 168 24.26 -10.36 -0.12
N THR A 169 23.97 -10.78 1.11
CA THR A 169 23.28 -12.04 1.40
C THR A 169 21.79 -11.83 1.40
N TYR A 170 21.05 -12.83 0.92
CA TYR A 170 19.60 -12.85 0.92
C TYR A 170 19.10 -14.26 1.25
N PRO A 171 18.05 -14.39 2.06
CA PRO A 171 17.41 -15.67 2.35
C PRO A 171 16.29 -15.98 1.35
N PHE A 172 16.04 -17.26 1.10
CA PHE A 172 14.80 -17.74 0.47
C PHE A 172 14.32 -19.02 1.17
N ARG A 173 13.04 -19.35 0.99
CA ARG A 173 12.39 -20.51 1.61
C ARG A 173 12.01 -21.55 0.57
N VAL A 174 12.02 -22.81 0.98
CA VAL A 174 11.44 -23.93 0.23
C VAL A 174 10.54 -24.72 1.17
N ARG A 175 9.24 -24.70 0.90
CA ARG A 175 8.22 -25.41 1.67
C ARG A 175 7.70 -26.59 0.86
N LEU A 176 7.64 -27.74 1.52
CA LEU A 176 7.00 -28.94 1.00
C LEU A 176 5.74 -29.20 1.83
N SER A 177 4.58 -29.29 1.19
CA SER A 177 3.30 -29.55 1.87
C SER A 177 2.64 -30.80 1.30
N ASN A 178 2.26 -31.72 2.17
CA ASN A 178 1.53 -32.91 1.79
C ASN A 178 0.04 -32.72 2.05
N ASN A 179 -0.71 -32.22 1.07
CA ASN A 179 -2.15 -32.06 1.17
C ASN A 179 -2.91 -33.35 0.82
N THR A 180 -2.21 -34.45 0.55
CA THR A 180 -2.82 -35.75 0.26
C THR A 180 -3.33 -36.43 1.53
N GLN A 181 -4.11 -37.49 1.37
CA GLN A 181 -4.63 -38.30 2.49
C GLN A 181 -3.64 -39.36 3.01
N ALA A 182 -2.45 -39.48 2.41
CA ALA A 182 -1.46 -40.48 2.78
C ALA A 182 -0.08 -39.85 3.01
N ALA A 183 0.74 -40.49 3.84
CA ALA A 183 2.12 -40.07 4.00
C ALA A 183 2.92 -40.32 2.72
N VAL A 184 3.88 -39.44 2.43
CA VAL A 184 4.80 -39.58 1.30
C VAL A 184 6.21 -39.82 1.81
N GLU A 185 6.88 -40.84 1.26
CA GLU A 185 8.22 -41.27 1.68
C GLU A 185 9.32 -40.84 0.68
N ASN A 186 10.57 -40.87 1.14
CA ASN A 186 11.78 -40.72 0.31
C ASN A 186 11.78 -39.44 -0.54
N LEU A 187 11.48 -38.31 0.08
CA LEU A 187 11.39 -37.01 -0.57
C LEU A 187 12.79 -36.40 -0.65
N LYS A 188 13.24 -36.07 -1.86
CA LYS A 188 14.51 -35.37 -2.07
C LYS A 188 14.33 -34.12 -2.90
N VAL A 189 14.64 -32.97 -2.31
CA VAL A 189 14.71 -31.67 -2.97
C VAL A 189 16.16 -31.34 -3.32
N SER A 190 16.42 -30.95 -4.56
CA SER A 190 17.72 -30.50 -5.07
C SER A 190 17.60 -29.06 -5.54
N ILE A 191 18.55 -28.21 -5.14
CA ILE A 191 18.60 -26.78 -5.47
C ILE A 191 20.02 -26.45 -5.96
N PRO A 192 20.25 -26.39 -7.27
CA PRO A 192 21.51 -25.90 -7.81
C PRO A 192 21.58 -24.38 -7.74
N ALA A 193 22.77 -23.83 -7.50
CA ALA A 193 22.98 -22.38 -7.64
C ALA A 193 22.98 -21.99 -9.13
N VAL A 194 22.47 -20.80 -9.43
CA VAL A 194 22.56 -20.16 -10.75
C VAL A 194 23.85 -19.32 -10.83
N PRO A 195 24.29 -18.88 -12.03
CA PRO A 195 25.43 -17.98 -12.15
C PRO A 195 25.28 -16.76 -11.23
N SER A 196 26.39 -16.33 -10.62
CA SER A 196 26.44 -15.17 -9.72
C SER A 196 25.70 -15.34 -8.38
N VAL A 197 25.32 -16.59 -8.03
CA VAL A 197 24.77 -16.96 -6.73
C VAL A 197 25.70 -17.96 -6.03
N SER A 198 25.86 -17.80 -4.72
CA SER A 198 26.48 -18.83 -3.88
C SER A 198 25.68 -19.07 -2.61
N PHE A 199 25.49 -20.32 -2.22
CA PHE A 199 24.82 -20.66 -0.95
C PHE A 199 25.80 -20.56 0.22
N THR A 200 25.41 -19.84 1.26
CA THR A 200 26.22 -19.63 2.47
C THR A 200 25.73 -20.50 3.61
N LYS A 201 24.43 -20.78 3.68
CA LYS A 201 23.80 -21.57 4.75
C LYS A 201 22.53 -22.25 4.24
N ALA A 202 22.19 -23.40 4.80
CA ALA A 202 20.89 -24.04 4.60
C ALA A 202 20.46 -24.74 5.89
N LEU A 203 19.20 -24.56 6.29
CA LEU A 203 18.64 -25.02 7.56
C LEU A 203 17.27 -25.66 7.33
N SER A 204 17.12 -26.92 7.71
CA SER A 204 15.81 -27.57 7.80
C SER A 204 15.18 -27.18 9.13
N LEU A 205 13.99 -26.60 9.10
CA LEU A 205 13.29 -26.19 10.30
C LEU A 205 12.62 -27.38 10.99
N GLY A 206 12.56 -27.35 12.32
CA GLY A 206 11.92 -28.40 13.13
C GLY A 206 12.53 -29.80 13.00
N ASP A 207 13.80 -29.92 12.58
CA ASP A 207 14.47 -31.19 12.26
C ASP A 207 13.69 -32.05 11.23
N SER A 208 12.91 -31.40 10.37
CA SER A 208 12.03 -32.06 9.38
C SER A 208 12.75 -32.86 8.30
N GLY A 209 14.08 -32.71 8.18
CA GLY A 209 14.88 -33.46 7.22
C GLY A 209 16.38 -33.25 7.41
N THR A 210 17.17 -33.95 6.59
CA THR A 210 18.62 -33.82 6.55
C THR A 210 19.03 -32.92 5.38
N VAL A 211 19.95 -31.98 5.63
CA VAL A 211 20.44 -31.03 4.64
C VAL A 211 21.92 -31.26 4.40
N SER A 212 22.33 -31.32 3.14
CA SER A 212 23.72 -31.16 2.74
C SER A 212 23.84 -29.98 1.80
N SER A 213 24.72 -29.04 2.11
CA SER A 213 24.94 -27.85 1.31
C SER A 213 26.41 -27.65 0.97
N THR A 214 26.64 -27.10 -0.22
CA THR A 214 27.89 -26.52 -0.72
C THR A 214 27.57 -25.14 -1.27
N SER A 215 28.58 -24.36 -1.69
CA SER A 215 28.33 -23.05 -2.29
C SER A 215 27.53 -23.09 -3.59
N THR A 216 27.38 -24.24 -4.25
CA THR A 216 26.71 -24.37 -5.56
C THR A 216 25.54 -25.35 -5.58
N GLN A 217 25.26 -26.02 -4.46
CA GLN A 217 24.23 -27.06 -4.39
C GLN A 217 23.70 -27.20 -2.96
N VAL A 218 22.38 -27.24 -2.82
CA VAL A 218 21.68 -27.70 -1.60
C VAL A 218 20.87 -28.95 -1.94
N ASP A 219 21.04 -30.00 -1.16
CA ASP A 219 20.19 -31.19 -1.18
C ASP A 219 19.50 -31.31 0.18
N TRP A 220 18.17 -31.42 0.16
CA TRP A 220 17.34 -31.61 1.35
C TRP A 220 16.54 -32.90 1.22
N SER A 221 16.68 -33.80 2.20
CA SER A 221 16.07 -35.13 2.17
C SER A 221 15.19 -35.34 3.39
N LEU A 222 13.92 -35.71 3.16
CA LEU A 222 12.96 -36.09 4.18
C LEU A 222 12.61 -37.58 4.00
N ALA A 223 12.69 -38.33 5.09
CA ALA A 223 12.34 -39.76 5.05
C ALA A 223 10.83 -39.96 4.84
N LEU A 224 10.02 -39.10 5.46
CA LEU A 224 8.57 -39.19 5.52
C LEU A 224 7.98 -37.78 5.71
N LEU A 225 6.89 -37.47 5.03
CA LEU A 225 6.03 -36.33 5.31
C LEU A 225 4.58 -36.83 5.46
N GLU A 226 4.01 -36.72 6.66
CA GLU A 226 2.66 -37.23 6.94
C GLU A 226 1.58 -36.42 6.20
N ALA A 227 0.39 -37.01 6.03
CA ALA A 227 -0.76 -36.33 5.48
C ALA A 227 -1.10 -35.06 6.29
N GLY A 228 -1.31 -33.94 5.61
CA GLY A 228 -1.61 -32.63 6.20
C GLY A 228 -0.40 -31.91 6.82
N GLN A 229 0.82 -32.44 6.71
CA GLN A 229 2.02 -31.77 7.23
C GLN A 229 2.75 -30.94 6.17
N SER A 230 3.41 -29.90 6.65
CA SER A 230 4.42 -29.15 5.88
C SER A 230 5.80 -29.29 6.52
N ALA A 231 6.83 -29.15 5.71
CA ALA A 231 8.20 -29.00 6.14
C ALA A 231 8.83 -27.80 5.41
N THR A 232 9.72 -27.07 6.08
CA THR A 232 10.35 -25.86 5.55
C THR A 232 11.87 -25.98 5.60
N LEU A 233 12.51 -25.61 4.49
CA LEU A 233 13.94 -25.38 4.34
C LEU A 233 14.17 -23.87 4.14
N VAL A 234 15.11 -23.30 4.89
CA VAL A 234 15.57 -21.92 4.71
C VAL A 234 16.98 -21.96 4.18
N VAL A 235 17.24 -21.25 3.08
CA VAL A 235 18.56 -21.16 2.45
C VAL A 235 19.00 -19.70 2.44
N GLU A 236 20.21 -19.45 2.92
CA GLU A 236 20.88 -18.17 2.77
C GLU A 236 21.80 -18.26 1.53
N ALA A 237 21.60 -17.34 0.61
CA ALA A 237 22.41 -17.16 -0.58
C ALA A 237 23.12 -15.81 -0.54
N GLN A 238 24.12 -15.65 -1.40
CA GLN A 238 24.86 -14.42 -1.59
C GLN A 238 24.95 -14.10 -3.08
N ALA A 239 24.59 -12.88 -3.44
CA ALA A 239 24.79 -12.32 -4.77
C ALA A 239 26.30 -12.07 -4.99
N ALA A 240 26.80 -12.30 -6.20
CA ALA A 240 28.18 -11.96 -6.53
C ALA A 240 28.44 -10.46 -6.33
N SER A 241 29.62 -10.12 -5.82
CA SER A 241 30.08 -8.73 -5.81
C SER A 241 30.46 -8.28 -7.23
N LEU A 242 30.59 -6.96 -7.44
CA LEU A 242 31.04 -6.42 -8.73
C LEU A 242 32.45 -6.90 -9.11
N GLU A 243 33.30 -7.22 -8.14
CA GLU A 243 34.63 -7.80 -8.38
C GLU A 243 34.54 -9.26 -8.84
N GLN A 244 33.53 -10.00 -8.38
CA GLN A 244 33.31 -11.40 -8.72
C GLN A 244 32.60 -11.55 -10.08
N ASP A 245 31.58 -10.73 -10.32
CA ASP A 245 30.89 -10.60 -11.60
C ASP A 245 30.57 -9.12 -11.90
N PRO A 246 31.33 -8.46 -12.78
CA PRO A 246 31.09 -7.05 -13.11
C PRO A 246 29.78 -6.82 -13.89
N ARG A 247 29.10 -7.90 -14.31
CA ARG A 247 27.82 -7.88 -15.04
C ARG A 247 26.63 -8.29 -14.16
N VAL A 248 26.80 -8.37 -12.85
CA VAL A 248 25.78 -8.91 -11.93
C VAL A 248 24.52 -8.03 -11.83
N VAL A 249 24.63 -6.73 -12.10
CA VAL A 249 23.51 -5.78 -12.04
C VAL A 249 22.42 -6.17 -13.04
N TRP A 250 21.16 -6.09 -12.60
CA TRP A 250 19.93 -6.52 -13.26
C TRP A 250 19.71 -8.01 -13.47
N LYS A 251 20.62 -8.87 -13.01
CA LYS A 251 20.37 -10.32 -13.03
C LYS A 251 19.27 -10.70 -12.06
N ASP A 252 18.36 -11.56 -12.51
CA ASP A 252 17.45 -12.29 -11.63
C ASP A 252 18.15 -13.54 -11.10
N LEU A 253 18.32 -13.58 -9.78
CA LEU A 253 19.04 -14.62 -9.05
C LEU A 253 18.13 -15.78 -8.60
N SER A 254 16.94 -15.88 -9.17
CA SER A 254 15.99 -16.97 -8.93
C SER A 254 16.67 -18.34 -9.08
N VAL A 255 16.48 -19.19 -8.07
CA VAL A 255 16.90 -20.59 -8.11
C VAL A 255 15.68 -21.50 -8.18
N THR A 256 15.82 -22.66 -8.83
CA THR A 256 14.74 -23.66 -8.91
C THR A 256 14.99 -24.80 -7.95
N ALA A 257 14.07 -24.99 -7.00
CA ALA A 257 14.00 -26.20 -6.19
C ALA A 257 13.30 -27.30 -6.98
N SER A 258 13.90 -28.49 -7.06
CA SER A 258 13.33 -29.65 -7.74
C SER A 258 13.15 -30.81 -6.77
N LEU A 259 11.91 -31.24 -6.57
CA LEU A 259 11.58 -32.45 -5.83
C LEU A 259 11.66 -33.67 -6.75
N SER A 260 12.30 -34.72 -6.25
CA SER A 260 12.22 -36.07 -6.78
C SER A 260 11.71 -37.03 -5.69
N SER A 261 10.68 -37.80 -6.02
CA SER A 261 10.17 -38.94 -5.25
C SER A 261 9.75 -40.07 -6.22
N ASP A 262 9.37 -41.24 -5.72
CA ASP A 262 9.05 -42.43 -6.53
C ASP A 262 7.92 -42.16 -7.54
N GLY A 263 8.28 -41.71 -8.74
CA GLY A 263 7.36 -41.41 -9.85
C GLY A 263 6.79 -39.99 -9.89
N LEU A 264 7.21 -39.09 -8.99
CA LEU A 264 6.77 -37.68 -8.93
C LEU A 264 7.95 -36.72 -9.10
N THR A 265 7.78 -35.70 -9.94
CA THR A 265 8.73 -34.60 -10.10
C THR A 265 7.97 -33.29 -10.04
N LEU A 266 8.35 -32.43 -9.10
CA LEU A 266 7.82 -31.07 -8.94
C LEU A 266 8.98 -30.09 -8.97
N SER A 267 8.74 -28.88 -9.45
CA SER A 267 9.72 -27.80 -9.42
C SER A 267 9.04 -26.49 -9.06
N SER A 268 9.76 -25.63 -8.34
CA SER A 268 9.31 -24.29 -7.99
C SER A 268 10.53 -23.35 -7.94
N ALA A 269 10.38 -22.14 -8.50
CA ALA A 269 11.41 -21.12 -8.53
C ALA A 269 11.19 -20.10 -7.41
N THR A 270 12.25 -19.48 -6.91
CA THR A 270 12.14 -18.49 -5.82
C THR A 270 11.58 -17.14 -6.24
N HIS A 271 11.47 -16.84 -7.54
CA HIS A 271 11.00 -15.55 -8.07
C HIS A 271 11.79 -14.33 -7.54
N GLY A 272 13.10 -14.47 -7.33
CA GLY A 272 14.00 -13.39 -6.98
C GLY A 272 15.16 -13.83 -6.09
N PRO A 273 15.97 -12.86 -5.60
CA PRO A 273 15.90 -11.42 -5.89
C PRO A 273 16.46 -11.07 -7.27
N LYS A 274 16.12 -9.87 -7.75
CA LYS A 274 16.86 -9.23 -8.84
C LYS A 274 17.95 -8.31 -8.27
N VAL A 275 19.07 -8.16 -8.97
CA VAL A 275 20.21 -7.37 -8.47
C VAL A 275 20.06 -5.92 -8.90
N ILE A 276 20.09 -4.99 -7.94
CA ILE A 276 20.01 -3.56 -8.24
C ILE A 276 21.39 -2.91 -8.34
N PRO A 277 21.49 -1.75 -9.00
CA PRO A 277 22.73 -0.99 -9.01
C PRO A 277 23.15 -0.54 -7.59
N PRO A 278 24.45 -0.47 -7.25
CA PRO A 278 24.91 -0.24 -5.87
C PRO A 278 24.43 1.07 -5.21
N GLN A 279 24.25 2.11 -6.03
CA GLN A 279 23.84 3.45 -5.58
C GLN A 279 22.33 3.68 -5.69
N SER A 280 21.59 2.72 -6.24
CA SER A 280 20.14 2.79 -6.28
C SER A 280 19.54 2.35 -4.94
N SER A 281 18.43 2.98 -4.58
CA SER A 281 17.50 2.55 -3.56
C SER A 281 16.11 2.59 -4.17
N PHE A 282 15.32 1.56 -3.90
CA PHE A 282 13.91 1.50 -4.27
C PHE A 282 13.15 1.28 -2.96
N GLU A 283 12.16 2.12 -2.69
CA GLU A 283 11.50 2.17 -1.38
C GLU A 283 10.52 1.02 -1.14
N SER A 284 10.07 0.33 -2.19
CA SER A 284 9.12 -0.78 -2.10
C SER A 284 9.52 -1.97 -2.96
N ALA A 285 9.08 -3.16 -2.55
CA ALA A 285 9.26 -4.38 -3.31
C ALA A 285 8.38 -4.36 -4.53
N ARG A 286 9.00 -4.54 -5.69
CA ARG A 286 8.32 -4.51 -6.97
C ARG A 286 8.55 -5.82 -7.76
N PHE A 287 9.05 -6.88 -7.08
CA PHE A 287 9.43 -8.19 -7.64
C PHE A 287 9.08 -9.34 -6.71
N GLY A 288 8.90 -10.51 -7.29
CA GLY A 288 8.76 -11.78 -6.57
C GLY A 288 7.37 -12.02 -6.01
N ASP A 289 7.30 -12.93 -5.04
CA ASP A 289 6.05 -13.35 -4.42
C ASP A 289 5.56 -12.30 -3.43
N LYS A 290 4.34 -11.79 -3.68
CA LYS A 290 3.72 -10.73 -2.88
C LYS A 290 2.29 -11.08 -2.48
N PRO A 291 2.13 -11.86 -1.41
CA PRO A 291 0.82 -12.22 -0.90
C PRO A 291 0.17 -11.06 -0.15
N PHE A 292 -1.15 -10.95 -0.22
CA PHE A 292 -1.93 -10.02 0.59
C PHE A 292 -3.27 -10.66 1.00
N PRO A 293 -3.81 -10.40 2.20
CA PRO A 293 -5.11 -10.88 2.58
C PRO A 293 -6.22 -9.96 2.06
N MET A 294 -7.30 -10.59 1.59
CA MET A 294 -8.54 -9.94 1.15
C MET A 294 -9.69 -10.38 2.05
N VAL A 295 -10.23 -9.44 2.83
CA VAL A 295 -11.28 -9.69 3.81
C VAL A 295 -12.62 -9.19 3.29
N LEU A 296 -13.53 -10.12 3.03
CA LEU A 296 -14.88 -9.83 2.51
C LEU A 296 -15.85 -9.60 3.66
N VAL A 297 -16.56 -8.47 3.68
CA VAL A 297 -17.39 -8.07 4.82
C VAL A 297 -18.83 -7.72 4.47
N ASP A 298 -19.75 -8.34 5.20
CA ASP A 298 -21.15 -7.95 5.29
C ASP A 298 -21.34 -7.04 6.51
N TYR A 299 -22.26 -6.09 6.41
CA TYR A 299 -22.71 -5.30 7.55
C TYR A 299 -23.72 -6.06 8.41
N LEU A 300 -23.97 -5.57 9.63
CA LEU A 300 -24.98 -6.12 10.54
C LEU A 300 -26.41 -6.04 9.96
N ASP A 301 -26.66 -5.14 9.01
CA ASP A 301 -28.00 -4.91 8.46
C ASP A 301 -28.50 -6.11 7.65
N PRO A 302 -29.68 -6.67 7.98
CA PRO A 302 -30.17 -7.90 7.34
C PRO A 302 -30.77 -7.69 5.93
N ILE A 303 -30.90 -6.44 5.46
CA ILE A 303 -31.53 -6.11 4.17
C ILE A 303 -30.59 -5.29 3.28
N LEU A 304 -29.89 -4.29 3.83
CA LEU A 304 -29.01 -3.39 3.07
C LEU A 304 -27.53 -3.73 3.22
N GLY A 305 -27.22 -4.70 4.07
CA GLY A 305 -25.86 -4.97 4.50
C GLY A 305 -25.28 -6.28 4.03
N LYS A 306 -25.90 -6.91 3.02
CA LYS A 306 -25.52 -8.25 2.57
C LYS A 306 -25.10 -8.22 1.12
N HIS A 307 -24.04 -8.95 0.82
CA HIS A 307 -23.55 -9.21 -0.52
C HIS A 307 -24.62 -9.83 -1.41
N SER A 308 -24.44 -9.65 -2.72
CA SER A 308 -25.17 -10.34 -3.77
C SER A 308 -24.91 -11.85 -3.72
N PRO A 309 -25.92 -12.70 -3.96
CA PRO A 309 -25.73 -14.15 -4.08
C PRO A 309 -24.69 -14.59 -5.13
N ASP A 310 -24.41 -13.73 -6.12
CA ASP A 310 -23.44 -13.99 -7.18
C ASP A 310 -21.99 -13.69 -6.74
N SER A 311 -21.79 -12.91 -5.67
CA SER A 311 -20.49 -12.48 -5.15
C SER A 311 -19.91 -13.48 -4.15
N GLN A 312 -19.71 -14.72 -4.60
CA GLN A 312 -19.14 -15.77 -3.74
C GLN A 312 -17.62 -15.58 -3.58
N ALA A 313 -17.10 -15.71 -2.37
CA ALA A 313 -15.66 -15.53 -2.07
C ALA A 313 -14.69 -16.25 -3.03
N SER A 314 -15.06 -17.46 -3.49
CA SER A 314 -14.27 -18.26 -4.45
C SER A 314 -14.22 -17.66 -5.86
N VAL A 315 -15.22 -16.87 -6.26
CA VAL A 315 -15.21 -16.14 -7.54
C VAL A 315 -14.11 -15.09 -7.50
N LEU A 316 -14.00 -14.35 -6.41
CA LEU A 316 -12.94 -13.35 -6.26
C LEU A 316 -11.55 -13.98 -6.28
N ASP A 317 -11.37 -15.11 -5.58
CA ASP A 317 -10.12 -15.88 -5.62
C ASP A 317 -9.74 -16.26 -7.07
N THR A 318 -10.72 -16.67 -7.89
CA THR A 318 -10.50 -16.97 -9.31
C THR A 318 -10.09 -15.73 -10.09
N VAL A 319 -10.83 -14.63 -9.92
CA VAL A 319 -10.61 -13.36 -10.63
C VAL A 319 -9.27 -12.71 -10.25
N VAL A 320 -8.75 -12.95 -9.05
CA VAL A 320 -7.46 -12.39 -8.62
C VAL A 320 -6.29 -13.34 -8.94
N ASN A 321 -6.42 -14.63 -8.65
CA ASN A 321 -5.26 -15.54 -8.58
C ASN A 321 -5.17 -16.57 -9.72
N ASP A 322 -6.25 -16.90 -10.43
CA ASP A 322 -6.27 -18.05 -11.34
C ASP A 322 -5.48 -17.75 -12.64
N PRO A 323 -4.37 -18.46 -12.92
CA PRO A 323 -3.65 -18.31 -14.18
C PRO A 323 -4.44 -18.81 -15.39
N ASP A 324 -5.42 -19.71 -15.20
CA ASP A 324 -6.29 -20.20 -16.27
C ASP A 324 -7.45 -19.23 -16.57
N TYR A 325 -7.65 -18.20 -15.74
CA TYR A 325 -8.58 -17.09 -16.00
C TYR A 325 -7.82 -15.95 -16.69
N PRO A 326 -7.98 -15.73 -18.03
CA PRO A 326 -7.10 -14.82 -18.77
C PRO A 326 -7.10 -13.37 -18.25
N GLY A 327 -8.24 -12.91 -17.73
CA GLY A 327 -8.40 -11.57 -17.18
C GLY A 327 -7.97 -11.43 -15.72
N SER A 328 -7.32 -12.41 -15.10
CA SER A 328 -7.01 -12.31 -13.67
C SER A 328 -6.02 -11.20 -13.37
N THR A 329 -6.11 -10.59 -12.17
CA THR A 329 -5.07 -9.65 -11.67
C THR A 329 -3.68 -10.28 -11.76
N PHE A 330 -3.56 -11.57 -11.45
CA PHE A 330 -2.33 -12.33 -11.64
C PHE A 330 -1.81 -12.21 -13.08
N ASN A 331 -2.62 -12.55 -14.07
CA ASN A 331 -2.21 -12.53 -15.48
C ASN A 331 -1.90 -11.12 -16.00
N LEU A 332 -2.62 -10.11 -15.54
CA LEU A 332 -2.33 -8.70 -15.87
C LEU A 332 -0.91 -8.31 -15.42
N TYR A 333 -0.57 -8.59 -14.16
CA TYR A 333 0.78 -8.32 -13.65
C TYR A 333 1.85 -9.24 -14.25
N GLN A 334 1.53 -10.49 -14.61
CA GLN A 334 2.45 -11.34 -15.38
C GLN A 334 2.82 -10.69 -16.72
N GLU A 335 1.83 -10.15 -17.45
CA GLU A 335 2.05 -9.48 -18.73
C GLU A 335 2.86 -8.19 -18.58
N MET A 336 2.47 -7.30 -17.67
CA MET A 336 3.14 -6.01 -17.49
C MET A 336 4.57 -6.15 -16.97
N SER A 337 4.83 -7.15 -16.12
CA SER A 337 6.13 -7.39 -15.48
C SER A 337 7.00 -8.43 -16.19
N TYR A 338 6.54 -9.03 -17.30
CA TYR A 338 7.24 -10.14 -17.97
C TYR A 338 7.51 -11.35 -17.04
N GLY A 339 6.57 -11.62 -16.13
CA GLY A 339 6.67 -12.67 -15.11
C GLY A 339 7.73 -12.41 -14.04
N GLN A 340 7.92 -11.14 -13.67
CA GLN A 340 8.85 -10.72 -12.61
C GLN A 340 8.15 -10.45 -11.26
N LEU A 341 6.84 -10.21 -11.26
CA LEU A 341 6.01 -10.00 -10.07
C LEU A 341 4.93 -11.09 -9.97
N PHE A 342 4.69 -11.61 -8.78
CA PHE A 342 3.69 -12.65 -8.51
C PHE A 342 2.73 -12.17 -7.41
N PRO A 343 1.66 -11.44 -7.76
CA PRO A 343 0.65 -11.06 -6.78
C PRO A 343 -0.16 -12.29 -6.37
N TYR A 344 -0.52 -12.39 -5.09
CA TYR A 344 -1.38 -13.46 -4.58
C TYR A 344 -2.35 -12.95 -3.52
N GLY A 345 -3.59 -12.68 -3.92
CA GLY A 345 -4.64 -12.20 -3.03
C GLY A 345 -5.32 -13.35 -2.29
N THR A 346 -4.91 -13.65 -1.06
CA THR A 346 -5.54 -14.72 -0.29
C THR A 346 -6.92 -14.27 0.20
N VAL A 347 -7.98 -15.02 -0.13
CA VAL A 347 -9.33 -14.82 0.42
C VAL A 347 -9.56 -15.85 1.55
N PRO A 348 -9.28 -15.53 2.83
CA PRO A 348 -9.15 -16.54 3.89
C PRO A 348 -10.47 -17.23 4.24
N SER A 349 -11.57 -16.55 3.98
CA SER A 349 -12.93 -17.05 4.17
C SER A 349 -13.46 -17.85 2.98
N ALA A 350 -12.72 -17.95 1.86
CA ALA A 350 -13.15 -18.74 0.70
C ALA A 350 -13.34 -20.22 1.09
N GLY A 351 -14.49 -20.78 0.72
CA GLY A 351 -14.88 -22.15 1.10
C GLY A 351 -15.37 -22.30 2.56
N ILE A 352 -15.40 -21.23 3.37
CA ILE A 352 -15.99 -21.28 4.71
C ILE A 352 -17.48 -20.97 4.62
N ALA A 353 -18.29 -22.03 4.69
CA ALA A 353 -19.73 -21.86 4.54
C ALA A 353 -20.38 -21.10 5.70
N SER A 354 -19.94 -21.38 6.92
CA SER A 354 -20.34 -20.69 8.12
C SER A 354 -19.33 -20.96 9.23
N ALA A 355 -19.10 -19.98 10.08
CA ALA A 355 -18.30 -20.13 11.29
C ALA A 355 -18.94 -19.33 12.43
N GLY A 356 -18.82 -19.87 13.66
CA GLY A 356 -19.27 -19.19 14.87
C GLY A 356 -18.24 -18.19 15.41
N TRP A 357 -18.47 -17.80 16.67
CA TRP A 357 -17.69 -16.79 17.39
C TRP A 357 -16.67 -17.40 18.37
N ASP A 358 -16.36 -18.69 18.23
CA ASP A 358 -15.40 -19.38 19.07
C ASP A 358 -13.99 -18.91 18.72
N TYR A 359 -13.43 -18.03 19.55
CA TYR A 359 -12.07 -17.52 19.42
C TYR A 359 -11.51 -17.26 20.82
N GLU A 360 -10.34 -17.83 21.13
CA GLU A 360 -9.78 -17.81 22.48
C GLU A 360 -9.46 -16.39 22.96
N HIS A 361 -8.96 -15.55 22.05
CA HIS A 361 -8.59 -14.15 22.32
C HIS A 361 -9.82 -13.21 22.36
N GLY A 362 -10.97 -13.66 21.84
CA GLY A 362 -12.19 -12.87 21.77
C GLY A 362 -12.13 -11.73 20.73
N PHE A 363 -13.17 -10.90 20.68
CA PHE A 363 -13.28 -9.79 19.74
C PHE A 363 -13.47 -8.48 20.51
N ASP A 364 -12.61 -7.48 20.27
CA ASP A 364 -12.70 -6.13 20.82
C ASP A 364 -12.94 -5.10 19.71
N PHE A 365 -14.18 -5.10 19.22
CA PHE A 365 -14.60 -4.26 18.11
C PHE A 365 -14.66 -2.78 18.46
N THR A 366 -14.55 -1.94 17.43
CA THR A 366 -14.70 -0.49 17.55
C THR A 366 -16.06 -0.09 18.13
N LYS A 367 -16.05 1.03 18.86
CA LYS A 367 -17.21 1.55 19.60
C LYS A 367 -17.64 2.89 19.02
N ALA A 368 -18.94 3.14 19.02
CA ALA A 368 -19.48 4.38 18.49
C ALA A 368 -19.08 5.58 19.33
N GLN A 369 -18.49 6.60 18.69
CA GLN A 369 -18.10 7.85 19.35
C GLN A 369 -19.30 8.81 19.48
N ARG A 370 -20.25 8.47 20.35
CA ARG A 370 -21.54 9.17 20.51
C ARG A 370 -21.49 10.36 21.49
N ASN A 371 -20.54 11.30 21.41
CA ASN A 371 -20.54 12.49 22.31
C ASN A 371 -19.51 13.59 21.96
N GLN A 372 -19.08 13.72 20.70
CA GLN A 372 -18.30 14.88 20.29
C GLN A 372 -19.25 16.02 19.88
N THR A 373 -18.90 17.27 20.19
CA THR A 373 -19.77 18.46 19.98
C THR A 373 -20.23 18.63 18.53
N ASP A 374 -19.50 18.00 17.60
CA ASP A 374 -19.64 18.20 16.16
C ASP A 374 -20.01 16.90 15.41
N ARG A 375 -20.18 15.76 16.11
CA ARG A 375 -20.52 14.45 15.52
C ARG A 375 -21.74 13.81 16.18
N VAL A 376 -22.77 13.51 15.40
CA VAL A 376 -23.96 12.77 15.87
C VAL A 376 -23.88 11.36 15.30
N CYS A 377 -23.74 10.31 16.10
CA CYS A 377 -23.76 8.92 15.60
C CYS A 377 -25.00 8.16 16.10
N PRO A 378 -26.07 8.03 15.28
CA PRO A 378 -27.25 7.26 15.66
C PRO A 378 -27.16 5.78 15.24
N ALA A 379 -26.16 5.38 14.45
CA ALA A 379 -25.98 4.00 14.01
C ALA A 379 -25.58 3.06 15.16
N ILE A 380 -25.83 1.76 15.00
CA ILE A 380 -25.60 0.74 16.02
C ILE A 380 -24.37 -0.09 15.65
N THR A 381 -23.58 -0.44 16.65
CA THR A 381 -22.53 -1.46 16.58
C THR A 381 -22.62 -2.39 17.78
N LEU A 382 -22.31 -3.67 17.57
CA LEU A 382 -22.18 -4.65 18.64
C LEU A 382 -20.94 -4.45 19.49
N GLY A 383 -19.98 -3.61 19.07
CA GLY A 383 -18.89 -3.13 19.94
C GLY A 383 -19.40 -2.42 21.21
N ASP A 384 -20.57 -1.77 21.13
CA ASP A 384 -21.24 -1.16 22.30
C ASP A 384 -21.99 -2.19 23.16
N THR A 385 -22.31 -3.37 22.59
CA THR A 385 -23.16 -4.40 23.20
C THR A 385 -22.65 -5.83 22.94
N PRO A 386 -21.40 -6.15 23.32
CA PRO A 386 -20.73 -7.40 22.93
C PRO A 386 -21.41 -8.66 23.47
N ALA A 387 -22.28 -8.55 24.49
CA ALA A 387 -23.06 -9.66 25.02
C ALA A 387 -24.06 -10.29 24.01
N LEU A 388 -24.30 -9.64 22.87
CA LEU A 388 -25.15 -10.16 21.80
C LEU A 388 -24.38 -11.01 20.77
N ILE A 389 -23.05 -10.96 20.77
CA ILE A 389 -22.18 -11.75 19.89
C ILE A 389 -22.27 -13.23 20.30
N GLY A 390 -22.43 -14.13 19.32
CA GLY A 390 -22.65 -15.56 19.58
C GLY A 390 -23.99 -15.90 20.23
N SER A 391 -24.88 -14.91 20.38
CA SER A 391 -26.26 -15.17 20.82
C SER A 391 -27.07 -15.85 19.70
N PRO A 392 -28.22 -16.46 20.00
CA PRO A 392 -29.12 -17.01 18.96
C PRO A 392 -29.56 -15.98 17.90
N LEU A 393 -29.40 -14.68 18.15
CA LEU A 393 -29.69 -13.60 17.19
C LEU A 393 -28.57 -13.41 16.17
N LEU A 394 -27.32 -13.65 16.58
CA LEU A 394 -26.11 -13.52 15.78
C LEU A 394 -25.20 -14.75 15.97
N PRO A 395 -25.64 -15.93 15.50
CA PRO A 395 -24.92 -17.17 15.73
C PRO A 395 -23.66 -17.32 14.88
N GLU A 396 -23.63 -16.65 13.72
CA GLU A 396 -22.62 -16.83 12.69
C GLU A 396 -21.80 -15.54 12.53
N ARG A 397 -20.47 -15.73 12.56
CA ARG A 397 -19.45 -14.72 12.28
C ARG A 397 -19.07 -14.71 10.81
N ILE A 398 -19.08 -15.88 10.15
CA ILE A 398 -18.90 -16.01 8.71
C ILE A 398 -20.18 -16.59 8.13
N VAL A 399 -20.65 -16.05 7.01
CA VAL A 399 -21.76 -16.58 6.23
C VAL A 399 -21.34 -16.56 4.77
N ASP A 400 -21.34 -17.71 4.12
CA ASP A 400 -21.05 -17.84 2.69
C ASP A 400 -19.70 -17.25 2.24
N GLY A 401 -18.70 -17.30 3.12
CA GLY A 401 -17.37 -16.73 2.89
C GLY A 401 -17.28 -15.23 3.16
N TRP A 402 -18.31 -14.60 3.72
CA TRP A 402 -18.32 -13.19 4.11
C TRP A 402 -18.37 -13.04 5.63
N TYR A 403 -17.46 -12.23 6.18
CA TYR A 403 -17.41 -11.89 7.59
C TYR A 403 -18.54 -10.93 7.97
N GLN A 404 -19.21 -11.19 9.08
CA GLN A 404 -20.39 -10.46 9.52
C GLN A 404 -19.98 -9.37 10.51
N LEU A 405 -19.69 -8.16 10.01
CA LEU A 405 -19.22 -7.04 10.82
C LEU A 405 -20.22 -6.70 11.95
N PRO A 406 -19.70 -6.21 13.09
CA PRO A 406 -20.51 -5.89 14.26
C PRO A 406 -21.35 -4.62 14.08
N GLY A 407 -21.01 -3.74 13.11
CA GLY A 407 -21.69 -2.48 12.85
C GLY A 407 -22.69 -2.53 11.70
N GLN A 408 -23.66 -1.62 11.73
CA GLN A 408 -24.53 -1.35 10.58
C GLN A 408 -23.75 -0.64 9.45
N LEU A 409 -24.29 -0.67 8.23
CA LEU A 409 -23.72 0.05 7.07
C LEU A 409 -23.45 1.52 7.41
N HIS A 410 -24.45 2.18 8.00
CA HIS A 410 -24.38 3.56 8.44
C HIS A 410 -23.42 3.82 9.62
N TYR A 411 -23.02 2.78 10.35
CA TYR A 411 -21.98 2.92 11.36
C TYR A 411 -20.62 3.11 10.69
N TYR A 412 -20.41 2.46 9.55
CA TYR A 412 -19.15 2.50 8.82
C TYR A 412 -19.06 3.63 7.79
N GLY A 413 -20.11 3.85 7.00
CA GLY A 413 -20.06 4.69 5.80
C GLY A 413 -20.80 6.03 5.87
N TRP A 414 -20.95 6.64 7.06
CA TRP A 414 -21.64 7.93 7.19
C TRP A 414 -20.68 9.09 7.35
N ASP A 415 -20.90 10.15 6.59
CA ASP A 415 -20.12 11.39 6.60
C ASP A 415 -20.51 12.35 7.75
N SER A 416 -19.55 13.15 8.25
CA SER A 416 -19.80 14.21 9.23
C SER A 416 -19.63 15.62 8.64
N PRO A 417 -20.51 16.59 8.95
CA PRO A 417 -21.70 16.45 9.79
C PRO A 417 -22.81 15.71 9.04
N ILE A 418 -23.55 14.85 9.75
CA ILE A 418 -24.71 14.16 9.18
C ILE A 418 -25.77 15.19 8.79
N PHE A 419 -25.89 15.47 7.50
CA PHE A 419 -27.00 16.25 7.00
C PHE A 419 -28.22 15.36 6.81
N PRO A 420 -29.39 15.72 7.37
CA PRO A 420 -30.63 15.05 7.00
C PRO A 420 -30.93 15.41 5.54
N TYR A 421 -30.58 14.53 4.62
CA TYR A 421 -31.05 14.62 3.24
C TYR A 421 -32.59 14.70 3.23
N THR A 422 -33.12 15.55 2.34
CA THR A 422 -34.53 15.90 2.07
C THR A 422 -35.06 17.11 2.87
N LEU A 423 -35.24 18.30 2.25
CA LEU A 423 -36.50 18.59 1.56
C LEU A 423 -36.50 19.81 0.61
N LEU A 424 -35.36 20.42 0.25
CA LEU A 424 -35.38 21.57 -0.67
C LEU A 424 -34.29 21.50 -1.74
N ALA A 425 -34.72 21.05 -2.93
CA ALA A 425 -34.26 21.53 -4.24
C ALA A 425 -33.11 20.84 -4.99
N GLY A 426 -32.72 19.59 -4.69
CA GLY A 426 -31.98 18.75 -5.66
C GLY A 426 -30.71 19.38 -6.23
N VAL A 427 -29.98 20.16 -5.43
CA VAL A 427 -28.67 20.70 -5.77
C VAL A 427 -27.66 19.96 -4.90
N PRO A 428 -26.61 19.33 -5.47
CA PRO A 428 -25.46 18.90 -4.69
C PRO A 428 -24.81 20.16 -4.13
N LEU A 429 -24.80 20.31 -2.81
CA LEU A 429 -24.00 21.35 -2.17
C LEU A 429 -22.62 20.75 -1.90
N PRO A 430 -21.52 21.37 -2.38
CA PRO A 430 -20.19 21.02 -1.91
C PRO A 430 -20.06 21.60 -0.49
N ILE A 431 -20.04 20.74 0.51
CA ILE A 431 -19.82 21.16 1.89
C ILE A 431 -18.68 20.29 2.44
N ALA A 432 -17.65 20.94 2.97
CA ALA A 432 -16.52 20.35 3.67
C ALA A 432 -16.99 19.51 4.87
N GLY A 433 -17.30 18.25 4.62
CA GLY A 433 -17.54 17.23 5.63
C GLY A 433 -16.44 16.17 5.54
N ASN A 434 -16.15 15.54 6.67
CA ASN A 434 -15.21 14.44 6.74
C ASN A 434 -15.90 13.15 6.28
N ILE A 435 -15.20 12.38 5.45
CA ILE A 435 -15.73 11.17 4.82
C ILE A 435 -15.71 10.01 5.83
N ASP A 436 -16.83 9.28 5.89
CA ASP A 436 -17.02 8.07 6.71
C ASP A 436 -16.75 8.26 8.22
N ASP A 437 -16.64 9.47 8.75
CA ASP A 437 -16.16 9.70 10.12
C ASP A 437 -17.26 10.00 11.17
N ALA A 438 -18.54 9.92 10.78
CA ALA A 438 -19.66 10.35 11.64
C ALA A 438 -19.77 9.55 12.95
N CYS A 439 -19.33 8.28 12.93
CA CYS A 439 -19.42 7.35 14.04
C CYS A 439 -18.08 6.99 14.69
N GLY A 440 -16.97 7.58 14.23
CA GLY A 440 -15.60 7.31 14.68
C GLY A 440 -14.61 7.59 13.56
N PRO A 441 -13.34 7.17 13.69
CA PRO A 441 -12.36 7.32 12.62
C PRO A 441 -12.75 6.58 11.33
N THR A 442 -12.29 7.07 10.19
CA THR A 442 -12.56 6.49 8.86
C THR A 442 -12.17 5.01 8.80
N GLY A 443 -10.99 4.63 9.32
CA GLY A 443 -10.47 3.26 9.31
C GLY A 443 -11.19 2.22 10.20
N LYS A 444 -12.29 2.56 10.88
CA LYS A 444 -12.97 1.64 11.82
C LYS A 444 -13.54 0.36 11.17
N ALA A 445 -13.94 0.44 9.90
CA ALA A 445 -14.42 -0.73 9.16
C ALA A 445 -13.29 -1.76 8.98
N VAL A 446 -12.11 -1.28 8.59
CA VAL A 446 -10.92 -2.09 8.37
C VAL A 446 -10.37 -2.65 9.67
N TYR A 447 -10.40 -1.87 10.77
CA TYR A 447 -10.06 -2.39 12.10
C TYR A 447 -10.96 -3.57 12.49
N ASP A 448 -12.28 -3.41 12.36
CA ASP A 448 -13.24 -4.48 12.68
C ASP A 448 -13.09 -5.68 11.72
N ALA A 449 -12.76 -5.44 10.45
CA ALA A 449 -12.49 -6.48 9.44
C ALA A 449 -11.23 -7.28 9.76
N ALA A 450 -10.13 -6.61 10.14
CA ALA A 450 -8.90 -7.26 10.54
C ALA A 450 -9.13 -8.15 11.77
N GLN A 451 -9.87 -7.64 12.75
CA GLN A 451 -10.15 -8.38 13.98
C GLN A 451 -11.12 -9.54 13.79
N ILE A 452 -12.17 -9.38 12.99
CA ILE A 452 -13.13 -10.47 12.76
C ILE A 452 -12.50 -11.62 11.97
N ALA A 453 -11.49 -11.34 11.13
CA ALA A 453 -10.82 -12.31 10.28
C ALA A 453 -9.58 -12.99 10.91
N ASP A 454 -9.04 -12.42 11.99
CA ASP A 454 -7.90 -12.94 12.77
C ASP A 454 -7.95 -14.46 13.01
N PRO A 455 -9.11 -15.10 13.36
CA PRO A 455 -9.14 -16.55 13.57
C PRO A 455 -8.78 -17.40 12.33
N GLU A 456 -8.87 -16.85 11.13
CA GLU A 456 -8.57 -17.53 9.86
C GLU A 456 -7.27 -17.08 9.19
N ILE A 457 -6.70 -15.94 9.61
CA ILE A 457 -5.53 -15.32 9.01
C ILE A 457 -4.33 -15.53 9.93
N ASP A 458 -3.18 -15.93 9.37
CA ASP A 458 -1.87 -15.78 10.05
C ASP A 458 -1.24 -14.51 9.46
N TYR A 459 -1.40 -13.37 10.14
CA TYR A 459 -0.94 -12.07 9.63
C TYR A 459 0.58 -12.03 9.43
N ASN A 460 1.34 -12.84 10.16
CA ASN A 460 2.78 -13.02 9.91
C ASN A 460 3.06 -13.65 8.53
N ALA A 461 2.10 -14.29 7.86
CA ALA A 461 2.29 -14.75 6.48
C ALA A 461 2.32 -13.60 5.46
N PHE A 462 1.78 -12.43 5.82
CA PHE A 462 1.61 -11.24 4.97
C PHE A 462 2.48 -10.06 5.41
N ASP A 463 3.32 -10.28 6.41
CA ASP A 463 4.47 -9.43 6.73
C ASP A 463 5.69 -10.09 6.06
N SER A 464 6.00 -9.65 4.85
CA SER A 464 7.02 -10.24 3.99
C SER A 464 8.43 -9.91 4.45
N ASP A 465 8.62 -8.72 4.98
CA ASP A 465 9.94 -8.19 5.34
C ASP A 465 10.33 -8.37 6.79
N LYS A 466 9.37 -8.83 7.60
CA LYS A 466 9.50 -9.13 9.03
C LYS A 466 9.72 -7.89 9.86
N ASP A 467 9.08 -6.78 9.51
CA ASP A 467 9.06 -5.54 10.29
C ASP A 467 7.96 -5.51 11.37
N GLY A 468 7.05 -6.50 11.37
CA GLY A 468 5.93 -6.61 12.30
C GLY A 468 4.63 -5.96 11.80
N VAL A 469 4.57 -5.53 10.53
CA VAL A 469 3.40 -4.93 9.88
C VAL A 469 3.04 -5.71 8.62
N VAL A 470 1.75 -5.90 8.39
CA VAL A 470 1.26 -6.49 7.14
C VAL A 470 1.55 -5.54 5.97
N ASP A 471 2.15 -6.05 4.91
CA ASP A 471 2.60 -5.23 3.76
C ASP A 471 1.43 -4.54 3.06
N PHE A 472 0.31 -5.26 2.90
CA PHE A 472 -0.89 -4.79 2.23
C PHE A 472 -2.10 -5.55 2.77
N PHE A 473 -3.13 -4.85 3.24
CA PHE A 473 -4.39 -5.44 3.66
C PHE A 473 -5.54 -4.90 2.81
N MET A 474 -6.38 -5.77 2.26
CA MET A 474 -7.54 -5.34 1.48
C MET A 474 -8.85 -5.74 2.16
N MET A 475 -9.77 -4.80 2.32
CA MET A 475 -11.16 -5.07 2.69
C MET A 475 -12.06 -4.92 1.47
N VAL A 476 -13.00 -5.86 1.25
CA VAL A 476 -14.06 -5.70 0.26
C VAL A 476 -15.42 -5.73 0.96
N PHE A 477 -16.21 -4.66 0.84
CA PHE A 477 -17.50 -4.53 1.53
C PHE A 477 -18.70 -4.74 0.61
N ALA A 478 -19.80 -5.21 1.19
CA ALA A 478 -21.05 -5.44 0.46
C ALA A 478 -21.65 -4.16 -0.16
N GLY A 479 -22.16 -4.28 -1.38
CA GLY A 479 -22.77 -3.20 -2.15
C GLY A 479 -21.78 -2.27 -2.87
N CYS A 480 -22.29 -1.14 -3.34
CA CYS A 480 -21.53 -0.17 -4.13
C CYS A 480 -20.81 0.85 -3.23
N GLY A 481 -19.74 1.46 -3.73
CA GLY A 481 -19.00 2.51 -3.04
C GLY A 481 -19.81 3.79 -2.80
N GLY A 482 -19.46 4.48 -1.72
CA GLY A 482 -19.99 5.78 -1.29
C GLY A 482 -19.71 6.94 -2.24
N ASN A 483 -18.73 6.79 -3.13
CA ASN A 483 -18.38 7.76 -4.17
C ASN A 483 -19.48 7.84 -5.25
N GLY A 484 -20.49 8.68 -5.02
CA GLY A 484 -21.54 8.99 -5.99
C GLY A 484 -22.62 7.92 -6.16
N GLY A 485 -22.27 6.68 -6.53
CA GLY A 485 -23.21 5.64 -7.00
C GLY A 485 -24.24 5.20 -5.94
N SER A 486 -23.80 4.90 -4.71
CA SER A 486 -24.73 4.53 -3.63
C SER A 486 -25.57 5.71 -3.13
N GLN A 487 -25.00 6.92 -3.21
CA GLN A 487 -25.66 8.19 -2.85
C GLN A 487 -26.71 8.65 -3.87
N LEU A 488 -26.78 8.05 -5.07
CA LEU A 488 -27.75 8.38 -6.13
C LEU A 488 -28.74 7.22 -6.44
N GLY A 489 -28.57 6.04 -5.84
CA GLY A 489 -29.43 4.86 -6.04
C GLY A 489 -29.28 4.19 -7.42
N VAL A 490 -30.31 3.46 -7.90
CA VAL A 490 -30.34 2.82 -9.25
C VAL A 490 -30.09 3.83 -10.39
N VAL A 491 -30.31 5.12 -10.14
CA VAL A 491 -30.03 6.21 -11.10
C VAL A 491 -28.52 6.49 -11.22
N GLY A 492 -27.71 6.10 -10.23
CA GLY A 492 -26.25 6.17 -10.21
C GLY A 492 -25.54 4.97 -10.83
N GLY A 493 -26.25 4.06 -11.50
CA GLY A 493 -25.66 3.00 -12.34
C GLY A 493 -25.35 1.67 -11.67
N CYS A 494 -25.46 1.56 -10.34
CA CYS A 494 -25.14 0.30 -9.64
C CYS A 494 -26.39 -0.54 -9.32
N SER A 495 -26.43 -1.80 -9.78
CA SER A 495 -27.56 -2.74 -9.56
C SER A 495 -27.54 -3.45 -8.21
N LEU A 496 -26.43 -3.38 -7.46
CA LEU A 496 -26.26 -4.09 -6.20
C LEU A 496 -26.99 -3.42 -5.01
N ASN A 497 -27.48 -2.17 -5.17
CA ASN A 497 -28.22 -1.46 -4.13
C ASN A 497 -29.74 -1.47 -4.38
N PRO A 498 -30.54 -2.19 -3.57
CA PRO A 498 -31.98 -2.33 -3.78
C PRO A 498 -32.81 -1.10 -3.36
N LEU A 499 -32.22 -0.13 -2.64
CA LEU A 499 -32.89 1.11 -2.22
C LEU A 499 -32.14 2.35 -2.73
N PRO A 500 -32.86 3.41 -3.14
CA PRO A 500 -32.25 4.67 -3.50
C PRO A 500 -31.71 5.41 -2.25
N LEU A 501 -30.49 5.93 -2.35
CA LEU A 501 -29.83 6.83 -1.38
C LEU A 501 -29.34 6.16 -0.07
N THR A 502 -28.27 5.35 -0.16
CA THR A 502 -27.53 4.85 1.02
C THR A 502 -26.10 5.36 0.98
N ASP A 503 -25.71 6.10 2.02
CA ASP A 503 -24.33 6.53 2.23
C ASP A 503 -23.54 5.33 2.76
N ASN A 504 -22.67 4.78 1.90
CA ASN A 504 -21.86 3.59 2.13
C ASN A 504 -20.39 4.00 2.17
N ILE A 505 -19.48 3.12 2.59
CA ILE A 505 -18.04 3.44 2.68
C ILE A 505 -17.53 3.97 1.33
N TRP A 506 -16.80 5.09 1.35
CA TRP A 506 -16.09 5.59 0.18
C TRP A 506 -14.84 4.73 -0.06
N PRO A 507 -14.64 4.11 -1.24
CA PRO A 507 -13.42 3.31 -1.50
C PRO A 507 -12.14 4.15 -1.43
N HIS A 508 -11.15 3.74 -0.64
CA HIS A 508 -9.93 4.51 -0.42
C HIS A 508 -8.77 3.63 0.07
N SER A 509 -7.57 4.19 0.05
CA SER A 509 -6.37 3.63 0.69
C SER A 509 -5.93 4.53 1.85
N SER A 510 -5.44 3.95 2.95
CA SER A 510 -4.93 4.67 4.12
C SER A 510 -4.14 3.73 5.04
N SER A 511 -3.86 4.14 6.30
CA SER A 511 -3.26 3.28 7.32
C SER A 511 -4.04 3.33 8.63
N LEU A 512 -4.26 2.16 9.25
CA LEU A 512 -4.81 2.07 10.61
C LEU A 512 -3.88 2.71 11.65
N GLU A 513 -2.60 2.88 11.32
CA GLU A 513 -1.63 3.51 12.21
C GLU A 513 -1.90 5.00 12.45
N PHE A 514 -2.72 5.63 11.59
CA PHE A 514 -3.17 7.01 11.78
C PHE A 514 -4.32 7.14 12.78
N TYR A 515 -5.06 6.05 13.03
CA TYR A 515 -6.33 6.11 13.76
C TYR A 515 -6.30 5.39 15.11
N TYR A 516 -5.46 4.37 15.24
CA TYR A 516 -5.47 3.45 16.38
C TYR A 516 -4.09 3.29 16.98
N ALA A 517 -4.02 3.30 18.31
CA ALA A 517 -2.84 2.91 19.07
C ALA A 517 -3.28 2.13 20.30
N GLN A 518 -2.57 1.04 20.60
CA GLN A 518 -2.81 0.24 21.80
C GLN A 518 -2.37 1.04 23.04
N ALA A 519 -3.26 1.22 24.01
CA ALA A 519 -3.03 2.10 25.14
C ALA A 519 -1.86 1.66 26.04
N GLU A 520 -1.59 0.36 26.11
CA GLU A 520 -0.56 -0.23 26.96
C GLU A 520 0.85 -0.11 26.38
N THR A 521 0.98 -0.19 25.05
CA THR A 521 2.26 -0.31 24.34
C THR A 521 2.58 0.89 23.46
N GLY A 522 1.57 1.65 23.03
CA GLY A 522 1.71 2.73 22.05
C GLY A 522 1.84 2.24 20.61
N LEU A 523 1.87 0.93 20.36
CA LEU A 523 1.91 0.35 19.02
C LEU A 523 0.67 0.76 18.23
N ARG A 524 0.89 1.22 16.99
CA ARG A 524 -0.17 1.78 16.13
C ARG A 524 -0.85 0.71 15.27
N GLY A 525 -2.06 0.97 14.77
CA GLY A 525 -2.82 0.01 13.95
C GLY A 525 -3.55 -1.08 14.75
N TYR A 526 -4.04 -2.10 14.06
CA TYR A 526 -4.65 -3.28 14.69
C TYR A 526 -3.56 -4.28 15.07
N VAL A 527 -3.45 -4.67 16.35
CA VAL A 527 -2.50 -5.68 16.82
C VAL A 527 -3.20 -7.05 16.84
N SER A 528 -2.72 -8.00 16.04
CA SER A 528 -3.24 -9.38 15.97
C SER A 528 -2.84 -10.24 17.18
N ASP A 529 -3.30 -11.49 17.23
CA ASP A 529 -2.76 -12.53 18.11
C ASP A 529 -1.60 -13.34 17.48
N ASP A 530 -1.24 -13.04 16.23
CA ASP A 530 -0.18 -13.72 15.50
C ASP A 530 1.19 -13.19 15.87
N GLN A 531 1.96 -14.03 16.56
CA GLN A 531 3.34 -13.69 16.89
C GLN A 531 4.19 -13.65 15.61
N LEU A 532 4.88 -12.53 15.39
CA LEU A 532 5.87 -12.36 14.34
C LEU A 532 6.93 -13.45 14.44
N LYS A 533 7.32 -14.01 13.30
CA LYS A 533 8.42 -14.98 13.21
C LYS A 533 9.46 -14.47 12.22
N SER A 534 10.74 -14.64 12.55
CA SER A 534 11.81 -14.42 11.58
C SER A 534 11.67 -15.39 10.41
N LEU A 535 12.44 -15.16 9.35
CA LEU A 535 12.47 -16.04 8.18
C LEU A 535 12.90 -17.48 8.51
N SER A 536 13.50 -17.72 9.69
CA SER A 536 13.81 -19.05 10.23
C SER A 536 12.70 -19.66 11.07
N GLU A 537 11.49 -19.09 11.03
CA GLU A 537 10.31 -19.43 11.84
C GLU A 537 10.57 -19.37 13.36
N VAL A 538 11.55 -18.57 13.79
CA VAL A 538 11.80 -18.31 15.21
C VAL A 538 10.90 -17.15 15.64
N PRO A 539 10.07 -17.32 16.68
CA PRO A 539 9.24 -16.24 17.19
C PRO A 539 10.08 -15.01 17.57
N GLN A 540 9.56 -13.81 17.32
CA GLN A 540 10.21 -12.55 17.66
C GLN A 540 9.67 -11.99 18.98
N CYS A 541 10.57 -11.38 19.74
CA CYS A 541 10.29 -10.77 21.03
C CYS A 541 10.94 -9.38 21.11
N TRP A 542 10.22 -8.41 21.67
CA TRP A 542 10.74 -7.08 21.96
C TRP A 542 11.92 -7.16 22.92
N LEU A 543 12.93 -6.34 22.70
CA LEU A 543 14.11 -6.31 23.57
C LEU A 543 13.81 -5.68 24.93
N ASP A 544 12.85 -4.76 24.98
CA ASP A 544 12.33 -4.14 26.20
C ASP A 544 10.91 -3.56 25.99
N THR A 545 10.39 -2.87 27.01
CA THR A 545 9.05 -2.27 27.00
C THR A 545 8.98 -0.91 26.28
N GLY A 546 10.02 -0.54 25.53
CA GLY A 546 10.01 0.59 24.61
C GLY A 546 9.30 0.25 23.30
N TYR A 547 9.28 -1.04 22.91
CA TYR A 547 8.65 -1.53 21.68
C TYR A 547 9.22 -0.94 20.38
N ASP A 548 10.52 -0.59 20.39
CA ASP A 548 11.22 0.00 19.25
C ASP A 548 12.13 -1.01 18.50
N GLU A 549 12.63 -2.04 19.19
CA GLU A 549 13.53 -3.06 18.64
C GLU A 549 13.13 -4.46 19.12
N PHE A 550 13.20 -5.44 18.21
CA PHE A 550 12.95 -6.85 18.52
C PHE A 550 14.00 -7.78 17.91
N ALA A 551 14.06 -9.00 18.42
CA ALA A 551 14.93 -10.06 17.93
C ALA A 551 14.30 -11.45 18.16
N ASP A 552 14.98 -12.49 17.67
CA ASP A 552 14.65 -13.88 17.99
C ASP A 552 14.47 -14.10 19.51
N CYS A 553 13.33 -14.67 19.92
CA CYS A 553 13.08 -15.03 21.32
C CYS A 553 14.12 -16.05 21.81
N ALA A 554 14.44 -16.03 23.11
CA ALA A 554 15.44 -16.93 23.67
C ALA A 554 14.84 -18.33 23.92
N ALA A 555 15.57 -19.39 23.62
CA ALA A 555 15.03 -20.76 23.73
C ALA A 555 14.71 -21.25 25.16
N ASP A 556 15.16 -20.55 26.22
CA ASP A 556 15.25 -21.09 27.60
C ASP A 556 14.67 -20.16 28.70
N GLY A 557 13.79 -19.19 28.42
CA GLY A 557 13.13 -18.44 29.50
C GLY A 557 14.10 -17.60 30.36
N GLY A 558 15.20 -17.13 29.77
CA GLY A 558 16.10 -16.19 30.43
C GLY A 558 15.39 -14.86 30.74
N PRO A 559 15.76 -14.15 31.82
CA PRO A 559 15.02 -12.99 32.26
C PRO A 559 15.14 -11.86 31.24
N GLY A 560 14.10 -11.64 30.44
CA GLY A 560 13.93 -10.44 29.61
C GLY A 560 13.31 -10.62 28.22
N LEU A 561 13.35 -11.80 27.58
CA LEU A 561 12.95 -11.92 26.16
C LEU A 561 11.61 -12.66 25.96
N ASP A 562 11.30 -13.70 26.72
CA ASP A 562 10.08 -14.50 26.43
C ASP A 562 8.80 -13.94 27.10
N GLU A 563 8.87 -12.75 27.71
CA GLU A 563 7.72 -12.07 28.35
C GLU A 563 7.11 -10.96 27.47
N LEU A 564 7.73 -10.62 26.33
CA LEU A 564 7.31 -9.53 25.44
C LEU A 564 7.24 -9.98 23.97
N PRO A 565 6.29 -10.86 23.58
CA PRO A 565 6.13 -11.27 22.19
C PRO A 565 5.84 -10.08 21.27
N VAL A 566 6.38 -10.10 20.05
CA VAL A 566 5.99 -9.19 18.97
C VAL A 566 4.81 -9.80 18.23
N TYR A 567 3.67 -9.10 18.24
CA TYR A 567 2.51 -9.48 17.45
C TYR A 567 2.45 -8.64 16.18
N VAL A 568 2.04 -9.26 15.07
CA VAL A 568 1.93 -8.57 13.79
C VAL A 568 0.79 -7.58 13.81
N ARG A 569 0.99 -6.44 13.15
CA ARG A 569 0.02 -5.35 13.09
C ARG A 569 -0.54 -5.20 11.68
N VAL A 570 -1.81 -4.85 11.58
CA VAL A 570 -2.39 -4.33 10.32
C VAL A 570 -2.31 -2.81 10.38
N GLY A 571 -1.54 -2.23 9.47
CA GLY A 571 -1.36 -0.79 9.30
C GLY A 571 -1.91 -0.35 7.94
N PRO A 572 -1.10 -0.35 6.86
CA PRO A 572 -1.53 0.01 5.52
C PRO A 572 -2.70 -0.84 5.03
N TYR A 573 -3.70 -0.19 4.42
CA TYR A 573 -4.87 -0.87 3.88
C TYR A 573 -5.44 -0.18 2.64
N ASN A 574 -6.19 -0.97 1.88
CA ASN A 574 -7.11 -0.50 0.86
C ASN A 574 -8.52 -1.08 1.09
N VAL A 575 -9.55 -0.33 0.72
CA VAL A 575 -10.94 -0.72 0.86
C VAL A 575 -11.70 -0.55 -0.46
N ASN A 576 -12.30 -1.65 -0.95
CA ASN A 576 -13.03 -1.73 -2.21
C ASN A 576 -14.50 -2.14 -2.02
N PRO A 577 -15.40 -1.73 -2.92
CA PRO A 577 -16.78 -2.18 -2.94
C PRO A 577 -16.92 -3.57 -3.57
N GLU A 578 -18.09 -4.19 -3.39
CA GLU A 578 -18.44 -5.50 -3.96
C GLU A 578 -18.38 -5.53 -5.49
N THR A 579 -18.47 -4.39 -6.17
CA THR A 579 -18.32 -4.31 -7.63
C THR A 579 -16.93 -4.73 -8.13
N ALA A 580 -15.94 -4.87 -7.24
CA ALA A 580 -14.65 -5.49 -7.57
C ALA A 580 -14.76 -6.95 -8.04
N PHE A 581 -15.91 -7.62 -7.80
CA PHE A 581 -16.20 -8.95 -8.35
C PHE A 581 -16.57 -8.92 -9.84
N GLU A 582 -17.02 -7.77 -10.35
CA GLU A 582 -17.39 -7.60 -11.76
C GLU A 582 -16.15 -7.39 -12.64
N ALA A 583 -15.16 -6.66 -12.11
CA ALA A 583 -13.88 -6.37 -12.78
C ALA A 583 -12.71 -6.32 -11.78
N ALA A 584 -11.70 -7.16 -12.02
CA ALA A 584 -10.47 -7.25 -11.22
C ALA A 584 -9.58 -5.99 -11.30
N SER A 585 -9.88 -5.10 -12.24
CA SER A 585 -9.02 -4.00 -12.60
C SER A 585 -8.94 -2.92 -11.51
N VAL A 586 -10.01 -2.75 -10.72
CA VAL A 586 -10.00 -1.94 -9.48
C VAL A 586 -8.99 -2.49 -8.47
N ILE A 587 -9.02 -3.80 -8.21
CA ILE A 587 -8.04 -4.47 -7.33
C ILE A 587 -6.62 -4.28 -7.88
N SER A 588 -6.49 -4.33 -9.21
CA SER A 588 -5.21 -4.20 -9.89
C SER A 588 -4.66 -2.77 -9.78
N HIS A 589 -5.51 -1.74 -9.88
CA HIS A 589 -5.17 -0.34 -9.67
C HIS A 589 -4.66 -0.10 -8.25
N GLU A 590 -5.41 -0.56 -7.24
CA GLU A 590 -5.04 -0.40 -5.83
C GLU A 590 -3.77 -1.18 -5.47
N TYR A 591 -3.58 -2.35 -6.08
CA TYR A 591 -2.32 -3.07 -5.96
C TYR A 591 -1.15 -2.29 -6.56
N GLY A 592 -1.38 -1.46 -7.59
CA GLY A 592 -0.37 -0.55 -8.15
C GLY A 592 0.12 0.48 -7.13
N HIS A 593 -0.78 1.03 -6.30
CA HIS A 593 -0.39 1.90 -5.18
C HIS A 593 0.44 1.16 -4.13
N HIS A 594 0.11 -0.09 -3.83
CA HIS A 594 0.94 -0.92 -2.94
C HIS A 594 2.36 -1.12 -3.48
N LEU A 595 2.55 -1.10 -4.80
CA LEU A 595 3.88 -1.13 -5.43
C LEU A 595 4.59 0.24 -5.39
N GLY A 596 3.95 1.30 -4.91
CA GLY A 596 4.51 2.64 -4.77
C GLY A 596 4.29 3.54 -5.99
N LEU A 597 3.31 3.23 -6.85
CA LEU A 597 2.92 4.11 -7.95
C LEU A 597 1.87 5.14 -7.49
N PRO A 598 1.96 6.40 -7.95
CA PRO A 598 0.97 7.43 -7.65
C PRO A 598 -0.25 7.30 -8.58
N ASP A 599 -1.28 8.07 -8.28
CA ASP A 599 -2.34 8.37 -9.23
C ASP A 599 -1.81 9.23 -10.38
N PHE A 600 -2.04 8.77 -11.61
CA PHE A 600 -1.67 9.49 -12.83
C PHE A 600 -2.87 10.21 -13.47
N TYR A 601 -4.06 10.14 -12.88
CA TYR A 601 -5.17 11.04 -13.20
C TYR A 601 -5.08 12.32 -12.37
N ASN A 602 -5.86 13.33 -12.75
CA ASN A 602 -6.08 14.52 -11.95
C ASN A 602 -7.47 14.48 -11.32
N SER A 603 -7.57 14.42 -9.98
CA SER A 603 -8.87 14.51 -9.30
C SER A 603 -9.49 15.93 -9.36
N GLY A 604 -8.69 16.93 -9.72
CA GLY A 604 -9.15 18.28 -10.02
C GLY A 604 -10.02 18.33 -11.27
N THR A 605 -10.89 19.33 -11.38
CA THR A 605 -11.80 19.49 -12.53
C THR A 605 -11.13 20.10 -13.78
N ASP A 606 -9.80 20.21 -13.80
CA ASP A 606 -9.10 21.06 -14.75
C ASP A 606 -8.73 20.35 -16.07
N PHE A 607 -8.43 19.05 -16.03
CA PHE A 607 -8.15 18.22 -17.22
C PHE A 607 -8.17 16.72 -16.88
N ASP A 608 -8.36 15.86 -17.89
CA ASP A 608 -8.12 14.40 -17.81
C ASP A 608 -6.73 14.04 -18.37
N ALA A 609 -5.95 13.28 -17.60
CA ALA A 609 -4.61 12.80 -17.97
C ALA A 609 -4.63 11.31 -18.28
N TYR A 610 -3.96 10.91 -19.36
CA TYR A 610 -3.86 9.51 -19.86
C TYR A 610 -5.16 8.83 -20.28
N GLY A 611 -6.33 9.23 -19.77
CA GLY A 611 -7.60 8.55 -20.02
C GLY A 611 -7.46 7.04 -19.79
N THR A 612 -7.61 6.24 -20.85
CA THR A 612 -7.61 4.76 -20.78
C THR A 612 -6.25 4.12 -21.04
N MET A 613 -5.22 4.91 -21.30
CA MET A 613 -3.89 4.44 -21.70
C MET A 613 -3.03 3.95 -20.52
N ASN A 614 -3.44 4.22 -19.28
CA ASN A 614 -2.72 3.91 -18.06
C ASN A 614 -3.67 3.41 -16.96
N LEU A 615 -3.36 2.25 -16.37
CA LEU A 615 -4.09 1.66 -15.24
C LEU A 615 -4.10 2.60 -14.01
N MET A 616 -3.01 3.34 -13.77
CA MET A 616 -2.97 4.31 -12.65
C MET A 616 -3.67 5.64 -12.95
N ALA A 617 -4.17 5.84 -14.16
CA ALA A 617 -5.05 6.99 -14.48
C ALA A 617 -6.52 6.58 -14.51
N SER A 618 -6.80 5.32 -14.81
CA SER A 618 -8.14 4.80 -14.65
C SER A 618 -8.13 3.32 -14.41
N ASP A 619 -8.92 2.88 -13.43
CA ASP A 619 -9.06 1.48 -13.03
C ASP A 619 -9.60 0.54 -14.14
N TYR A 620 -9.89 1.04 -15.36
CA TYR A 620 -10.23 0.22 -16.53
C TYR A 620 -9.14 0.19 -17.61
N GLY A 621 -8.17 1.10 -17.56
CA GLY A 621 -6.91 0.95 -18.30
C GLY A 621 -6.14 -0.26 -17.77
N GLN A 622 -5.39 -0.98 -18.61
CA GLN A 622 -4.76 -2.26 -18.22
C GLN A 622 -3.26 -2.30 -18.55
N HIS A 623 -2.59 -1.16 -18.45
CA HIS A 623 -1.15 -1.06 -18.66
C HIS A 623 -0.54 0.01 -17.76
N MET A 624 0.66 -0.25 -17.24
CA MET A 624 1.47 0.74 -16.54
C MET A 624 2.42 1.43 -17.51
N THR A 625 2.57 2.75 -17.42
CA THR A 625 3.45 3.51 -18.34
C THR A 625 4.89 3.01 -18.31
N ILE A 626 5.65 3.31 -19.36
CA ILE A 626 7.05 2.89 -19.44
C ILE A 626 7.88 3.47 -18.30
N PHE A 627 7.62 4.72 -17.89
CA PHE A 627 8.23 5.28 -16.70
C PHE A 627 7.87 4.47 -15.45
N GLY A 628 6.59 4.18 -15.23
CA GLY A 628 6.15 3.32 -14.12
C GLY A 628 6.81 1.95 -14.12
N LYS A 629 6.96 1.31 -15.29
CA LYS A 629 7.66 0.02 -15.43
C LYS A 629 9.16 0.13 -15.15
N GLN A 630 9.81 1.25 -15.47
CA GLN A 630 11.19 1.51 -15.08
C GLN A 630 11.33 1.73 -13.58
N GLU A 631 10.44 2.51 -12.96
CA GLU A 631 10.42 2.70 -11.51
C GLU A 631 10.23 1.38 -10.78
N MET A 632 9.36 0.53 -11.32
CA MET A 632 9.22 -0.85 -10.89
C MET A 632 10.38 -1.75 -11.28
N GLY A 633 11.37 -1.27 -12.03
CA GLY A 633 12.53 -2.03 -12.50
C GLY A 633 12.21 -3.21 -13.43
N TRP A 634 10.95 -3.31 -13.92
CA TRP A 634 10.51 -4.36 -14.83
C TRP A 634 11.09 -4.16 -16.22
N VAL A 635 11.31 -2.89 -16.59
CA VAL A 635 11.97 -2.49 -17.82
C VAL A 635 13.24 -1.72 -17.51
N VAL A 636 14.29 -2.01 -18.26
CA VAL A 636 15.55 -1.25 -18.28
C VAL A 636 15.66 -0.59 -19.67
N PRO A 637 15.26 0.68 -19.82
CA PRO A 637 15.30 1.37 -21.11
C PRO A 637 16.73 1.57 -21.63
N GLN A 638 16.86 1.67 -22.96
CA GLN A 638 18.12 2.08 -23.59
C GLN A 638 18.19 3.60 -23.65
N PHE A 639 19.08 4.19 -22.85
CA PHE A 639 19.28 5.63 -22.81
C PHE A 639 20.23 6.11 -23.90
N LEU A 640 19.75 6.98 -24.77
CA LEU A 640 20.59 7.66 -25.76
C LEU A 640 21.42 8.76 -25.08
N GLN A 641 22.67 8.90 -25.52
CA GLN A 641 23.53 10.00 -25.08
C GLN A 641 23.33 11.24 -25.94
N PRO A 642 23.62 12.45 -25.44
CA PRO A 642 23.53 13.67 -26.25
C PRO A 642 24.32 13.59 -27.56
N GLY A 643 23.66 13.92 -28.67
CA GLY A 643 24.21 13.81 -30.03
C GLY A 643 24.13 12.42 -30.67
N GLU A 644 23.55 11.42 -29.99
CA GLU A 644 23.34 10.08 -30.53
C GLU A 644 22.09 10.00 -31.39
N THR A 645 22.16 9.23 -32.47
CA THR A 645 21.00 8.84 -33.29
C THR A 645 21.01 7.32 -33.47
N VAL A 646 19.87 6.68 -33.18
CA VAL A 646 19.67 5.25 -33.43
C VAL A 646 18.56 5.05 -34.46
N GLU A 647 18.77 4.13 -35.41
CA GLU A 647 17.71 3.62 -36.29
C GLU A 647 17.36 2.21 -35.85
N VAL A 648 16.12 2.02 -35.40
CA VAL A 648 15.59 0.73 -34.92
C VAL A 648 14.69 0.20 -36.03
N SER A 649 15.10 -0.87 -36.72
CA SER A 649 14.35 -1.38 -37.88
C SER A 649 13.17 -2.30 -37.53
N ALA A 650 13.13 -2.79 -36.29
CA ALA A 650 12.11 -3.71 -35.78
C ALA A 650 11.90 -3.46 -34.29
N PHE A 651 11.41 -2.26 -33.96
CA PHE A 651 10.97 -1.94 -32.61
C PHE A 651 9.79 -2.87 -32.27
N SER A 652 9.92 -3.64 -31.20
CA SER A 652 8.90 -4.56 -30.71
C SER A 652 7.94 -3.86 -29.75
N GLU A 653 6.67 -4.22 -29.86
CA GLU A 653 5.66 -3.89 -28.86
C GLU A 653 6.14 -4.21 -27.43
N ILE A 654 5.84 -3.33 -26.48
CA ILE A 654 6.44 -3.32 -25.14
C ILE A 654 6.15 -4.57 -24.34
N LYS A 655 4.95 -5.18 -24.43
CA LYS A 655 4.59 -6.43 -23.71
C LYS A 655 5.38 -7.65 -24.20
N LYS A 656 6.14 -7.55 -25.28
CA LYS A 656 7.07 -8.62 -25.70
C LYS A 656 8.33 -8.62 -24.84
N ASP A 657 8.55 -9.74 -24.16
CA ASP A 657 9.83 -10.02 -23.52
C ASP A 657 10.93 -10.22 -24.58
N THR A 658 11.88 -9.28 -24.59
CA THR A 658 13.06 -9.31 -25.46
C THR A 658 14.07 -10.37 -25.02
N GLY A 659 14.05 -10.77 -23.74
CA GLY A 659 15.09 -11.59 -23.13
C GLY A 659 16.47 -10.93 -23.09
N GLU A 660 16.55 -9.61 -23.30
CA GLU A 660 17.79 -8.85 -23.38
C GLU A 660 17.76 -7.55 -22.57
N ILE A 661 18.80 -7.31 -21.77
CA ILE A 661 19.04 -6.03 -21.10
C ILE A 661 20.38 -5.47 -21.59
N HIS A 662 20.35 -4.28 -22.18
CA HIS A 662 21.55 -3.56 -22.61
C HIS A 662 22.04 -2.68 -21.46
N TRP A 663 23.29 -2.89 -21.02
CA TRP A 663 23.83 -2.22 -19.85
C TRP A 663 25.34 -1.97 -19.95
N GLN A 664 25.95 -1.47 -18.87
CA GLN A 664 27.37 -1.22 -18.75
C GLN A 664 27.92 -1.67 -17.41
N THR A 665 29.14 -2.22 -17.39
CA THR A 665 29.86 -2.59 -16.16
C THR A 665 30.25 -1.33 -15.37
N PRO A 666 30.66 -1.44 -14.09
CA PRO A 666 31.05 -0.26 -13.29
C PRO A 666 32.13 0.63 -13.92
N ASP A 667 33.03 0.05 -14.74
CA ASP A 667 34.06 0.79 -15.48
C ASP A 667 33.56 1.42 -16.80
N GLY A 668 32.27 1.29 -17.11
CA GLY A 668 31.62 1.85 -18.31
C GLY A 668 31.67 0.95 -19.54
N THR A 669 32.14 -0.29 -19.44
CA THR A 669 32.18 -1.21 -20.59
C THR A 669 30.77 -1.73 -20.92
N PRO A 670 30.25 -1.53 -22.15
CA PRO A 670 28.93 -2.03 -22.52
C PRO A 670 28.84 -3.57 -22.54
N TYR A 671 27.70 -4.11 -22.14
CA TYR A 671 27.36 -5.53 -22.24
C TYR A 671 25.85 -5.72 -22.46
N VAL A 672 25.46 -6.93 -22.86
CA VAL A 672 24.05 -7.34 -22.99
C VAL A 672 23.84 -8.56 -22.10
N LEU A 673 22.92 -8.49 -21.15
CA LEU A 673 22.42 -9.69 -20.46
C LEU A 673 21.50 -10.43 -21.40
N SER A 674 21.79 -11.70 -21.65
CA SER A 674 20.88 -12.56 -22.43
C SER A 674 21.22 -14.03 -22.25
N ALA A 675 20.27 -14.90 -22.57
CA ALA A 675 20.51 -16.34 -22.62
C ALA A 675 21.66 -16.71 -23.59
N ALA A 676 21.83 -15.94 -24.67
CA ALA A 676 22.92 -16.14 -25.63
C ALA A 676 24.30 -15.87 -25.03
N ASN A 677 24.39 -15.03 -23.99
CA ASN A 677 25.61 -14.69 -23.26
C ASN A 677 25.80 -15.53 -21.99
N GLY A 678 24.94 -16.53 -21.75
CA GLY A 678 25.01 -17.46 -20.63
C GLY A 678 24.34 -16.95 -19.34
N ASP A 679 23.60 -15.86 -19.41
CA ASP A 679 22.77 -15.36 -18.31
C ASP A 679 21.44 -16.12 -18.26
N GLN A 680 20.78 -16.10 -17.11
CA GLN A 680 19.52 -16.81 -16.86
C GLN A 680 18.45 -15.81 -16.39
N ASN A 681 17.18 -16.16 -16.57
CA ASN A 681 16.02 -15.40 -16.08
C ASN A 681 16.00 -13.92 -16.51
N ILE A 682 16.51 -13.62 -17.72
CA ILE A 682 16.51 -12.25 -18.24
C ILE A 682 15.14 -11.94 -18.82
N ARG A 683 14.51 -10.90 -18.28
CA ARG A 683 13.17 -10.42 -18.63
C ARG A 683 13.22 -8.91 -18.85
N ASN A 684 12.77 -8.43 -20.01
CA ASN A 684 12.78 -6.99 -20.32
C ASN A 684 11.93 -6.65 -21.56
N GLY A 685 11.24 -5.51 -21.56
CA GLY A 685 10.62 -4.94 -22.76
C GLY A 685 11.58 -4.07 -23.58
N GLN A 686 11.30 -3.86 -24.87
CA GLN A 686 12.08 -2.91 -25.68
C GLN A 686 11.57 -1.48 -25.46
N ALA A 687 12.43 -0.63 -24.90
CA ALA A 687 12.15 0.79 -24.70
C ALA A 687 13.41 1.62 -24.88
N TYR A 688 13.22 2.89 -25.23
CA TYR A 688 14.29 3.90 -25.33
C TYR A 688 13.95 5.11 -24.49
N ALA A 689 14.96 5.84 -24.06
CA ALA A 689 14.76 7.06 -23.28
C ALA A 689 15.87 8.08 -23.51
N VAL A 690 15.58 9.34 -23.20
CA VAL A 690 16.54 10.43 -23.09
C VAL A 690 16.27 11.21 -21.81
N LYS A 691 17.32 11.73 -21.18
CA LYS A 691 17.20 12.61 -20.02
C LYS A 691 17.45 14.05 -20.41
N MET A 692 16.77 14.94 -19.71
CA MET A 692 16.94 16.39 -19.80
C MET A 692 17.57 16.93 -18.50
N PRO A 693 18.08 18.17 -18.50
CA PRO A 693 18.58 18.79 -17.27
C PRO A 693 17.49 18.81 -16.20
N GLY A 694 17.85 18.52 -14.95
CA GLY A 694 16.92 18.60 -13.83
C GLY A 694 16.28 19.99 -13.72
N ARG A 695 15.03 20.04 -13.23
CA ARG A 695 14.28 21.30 -13.19
C ARG A 695 14.77 22.19 -12.05
N ILE A 696 14.75 23.49 -12.31
CA ILE A 696 15.10 24.51 -11.32
C ILE A 696 13.88 24.72 -10.40
N LEU A 697 13.94 24.20 -9.18
CA LEU A 697 12.83 24.26 -8.20
C LEU A 697 12.64 25.64 -7.57
N ILE A 698 13.68 26.47 -7.61
CA ILE A 698 13.65 27.79 -6.99
C ILE A 698 14.37 28.79 -7.90
N ASP A 699 13.73 29.94 -8.12
CA ASP A 699 14.25 31.02 -8.97
C ASP A 699 15.69 31.39 -8.56
N PRO A 700 16.69 31.24 -9.46
CA PRO A 700 18.08 31.59 -9.16
C PRO A 700 18.24 33.05 -8.76
N ASP A 701 17.48 33.96 -9.37
CA ASP A 701 17.55 35.39 -9.03
C ASP A 701 16.99 35.65 -7.63
N LYS A 702 15.98 34.88 -7.20
CA LYS A 702 15.45 34.92 -5.83
C LYS A 702 16.50 34.46 -4.82
N VAL A 703 17.18 33.33 -5.06
CA VAL A 703 18.24 32.84 -4.17
C VAL A 703 19.37 33.86 -4.10
N ALA A 704 19.91 34.28 -5.26
CA ALA A 704 21.04 35.20 -5.33
C ALA A 704 20.76 36.59 -4.73
N SER A 705 19.50 37.04 -4.69
CA SER A 705 19.13 38.36 -4.17
C SER A 705 18.63 38.37 -2.73
N GLN A 706 18.13 37.25 -2.20
CA GLN A 706 17.46 37.18 -0.89
C GLN A 706 18.14 36.22 0.10
N ALA A 707 18.99 35.32 -0.39
CA ALA A 707 19.82 34.40 0.38
C ALA A 707 21.28 34.51 -0.11
N SER A 708 22.08 33.43 -0.10
CA SER A 708 23.43 33.46 -0.66
C SER A 708 23.75 32.30 -1.61
N GLY A 709 24.64 32.56 -2.55
CA GLY A 709 25.10 31.54 -3.49
C GLY A 709 24.00 30.98 -4.41
N GLU A 710 24.11 29.70 -4.72
CA GLU A 710 23.20 28.96 -5.61
C GLU A 710 22.55 27.74 -4.93
N ARG A 711 23.05 27.29 -3.76
CA ARG A 711 22.62 26.06 -3.10
C ARG A 711 21.79 26.33 -1.86
N VAL A 712 20.69 25.61 -1.73
CA VAL A 712 19.77 25.71 -0.58
C VAL A 712 19.40 24.31 -0.08
N TRP A 713 19.00 24.21 1.19
CA TRP A 713 18.31 23.00 1.67
C TRP A 713 16.82 23.10 1.39
N TYR A 714 16.25 22.00 0.92
CA TYR A 714 14.86 21.89 0.51
C TYR A 714 14.18 20.69 1.17
N SER A 715 13.02 20.91 1.78
CA SER A 715 12.26 19.86 2.47
C SER A 715 11.72 18.76 1.57
N GLY A 716 11.62 19.00 0.25
CA GLY A 716 10.71 18.23 -0.60
C GLY A 716 9.29 18.78 -0.53
N ARG A 717 8.43 18.22 -1.38
CA ARG A 717 6.98 18.47 -1.48
C ARG A 717 6.29 17.13 -1.69
N GLY A 718 5.05 17.02 -1.25
CA GLY A 718 4.28 15.78 -1.32
C GLY A 718 3.38 15.62 -0.11
N ASN A 719 2.62 14.54 -0.09
CA ASN A 719 1.64 14.25 0.94
C ASN A 719 2.16 13.15 1.87
N GLU A 720 1.54 13.03 3.05
CA GLU A 720 1.73 11.95 4.02
C GLU A 720 3.16 11.80 4.55
N PHE A 721 3.93 12.89 4.68
CA PHE A 721 5.28 12.79 5.21
C PHE A 721 5.33 12.28 6.66
N GLY A 722 4.23 12.42 7.41
CA GLY A 722 4.14 11.97 8.80
C GLY A 722 4.90 12.87 9.77
N CYS A 723 4.84 12.54 11.06
CA CYS A 723 5.29 13.42 12.15
C CYS A 723 6.61 12.96 12.80
N SER A 724 7.50 13.90 13.12
CA SER A 724 8.69 13.63 13.94
C SER A 724 8.31 13.07 15.33
N PRO A 725 9.12 12.20 15.95
CA PRO A 725 10.48 11.83 15.52
C PRO A 725 10.57 10.64 14.57
N THR A 726 9.50 9.84 14.42
CA THR A 726 9.49 8.58 13.67
C THR A 726 9.24 8.75 12.18
N ALA A 727 8.70 9.88 11.77
CA ALA A 727 8.42 10.23 10.38
C ALA A 727 8.72 11.72 10.11
N GLY A 728 8.23 12.24 8.99
CA GLY A 728 8.49 13.59 8.50
C GLY A 728 9.73 13.66 7.63
N HIS A 729 9.82 14.72 6.84
CA HIS A 729 11.02 15.06 6.11
C HIS A 729 11.92 15.91 7.02
N ASN A 730 13.08 15.36 7.39
CA ASN A 730 13.92 15.93 8.45
C ASN A 730 15.32 16.32 7.97
N LEU A 731 15.86 17.37 8.56
CA LEU A 731 17.26 17.78 8.43
C LEU A 731 17.84 18.08 9.80
N ASP A 732 18.80 17.27 10.24
CA ASP A 732 19.46 17.47 11.53
C ASP A 732 20.77 18.26 11.33
N LEU A 733 20.95 19.33 12.11
CA LEU A 733 22.20 20.06 12.30
C LEU A 733 22.80 19.70 13.66
N TYR A 734 23.93 19.00 13.64
CA TYR A 734 24.66 18.59 14.83
C TYR A 734 25.66 19.66 15.31
N LEU A 735 25.47 20.13 16.54
CA LEU A 735 26.24 21.18 17.20
C LEU A 735 26.94 20.65 18.47
N PRO A 736 27.99 19.81 18.33
CA PRO A 736 28.76 19.29 19.46
C PRO A 736 29.47 20.37 20.27
N GLU A 737 29.82 21.50 19.64
CA GLU A 737 30.52 22.62 20.28
C GLU A 737 29.72 23.27 21.40
N LEU A 738 28.39 23.12 21.40
CA LEU A 738 27.54 23.63 22.48
C LEU A 738 27.84 22.97 23.83
N ALA A 739 28.50 21.80 23.85
CA ALA A 739 29.01 21.18 25.07
C ALA A 739 30.01 22.07 25.82
N ASP A 740 30.76 22.91 25.10
CA ASP A 740 31.79 23.79 25.67
C ASP A 740 31.27 25.21 25.98
N VAL A 741 30.02 25.51 25.60
CA VAL A 741 29.40 26.83 25.84
C VAL A 741 28.89 26.92 27.29
N PRO A 742 29.28 27.94 28.08
CA PRO A 742 28.82 28.07 29.46
C PRO A 742 27.29 28.20 29.56
N THR A 743 26.69 27.46 30.50
CA THR A 743 25.26 27.61 30.81
C THR A 743 24.91 29.07 31.10
N GLY A 744 23.88 29.58 30.43
CA GLY A 744 23.44 30.98 30.53
C GLY A 744 24.08 31.94 29.53
N ALA A 745 24.91 31.46 28.60
CA ALA A 745 25.25 32.20 27.39
C ALA A 745 24.00 32.39 26.51
N GLU A 746 23.92 33.52 25.82
CA GLU A 746 22.92 33.75 24.78
C GLU A 746 23.34 32.96 23.53
N ILE A 747 22.48 32.07 23.06
CA ILE A 747 22.72 31.29 21.84
C ILE A 747 21.55 31.53 20.88
N THR A 748 21.84 32.02 19.68
CA THR A 748 20.84 32.30 18.65
C THR A 748 21.14 31.48 17.41
N LEU A 749 20.16 30.74 16.93
CA LEU A 749 20.15 30.19 15.58
C LEU A 749 19.43 31.19 14.68
N ARG A 750 20.05 31.57 13.56
CA ARG A 750 19.43 32.39 12.51
C ARG A 750 19.65 31.77 11.14
N PHE A 751 18.69 31.97 10.23
CA PHE A 751 18.77 31.49 8.86
C PHE A 751 17.79 32.23 7.96
N LYS A 752 17.98 32.13 6.65
CA LYS A 752 17.00 32.52 5.64
C LYS A 752 15.99 31.40 5.46
N SER A 753 14.72 31.73 5.54
CA SER A 753 13.60 30.79 5.47
C SER A 753 12.63 31.22 4.39
N SER A 754 12.26 30.32 3.49
CA SER A 754 11.24 30.53 2.47
C SER A 754 10.34 29.31 2.41
N TRP A 755 9.08 29.44 2.80
CA TRP A 755 8.12 28.34 2.75
C TRP A 755 6.87 28.72 1.98
N ASP A 756 6.32 27.71 1.33
CA ASP A 756 5.03 27.70 0.68
C ASP A 756 4.37 26.32 0.90
N ILE A 757 3.54 26.23 1.94
CA ILE A 757 2.95 24.99 2.46
C ILE A 757 1.46 25.19 2.77
N GLU A 758 0.67 24.12 2.80
CA GLU A 758 -0.78 24.25 3.00
C GLU A 758 -1.14 24.93 4.34
N TRP A 759 -2.07 25.89 4.31
CA TRP A 759 -2.55 26.56 5.51
C TRP A 759 -3.25 25.61 6.49
N ASP A 760 -2.75 25.57 7.71
CA ASP A 760 -3.31 24.86 8.86
C ASP A 760 -3.40 23.31 8.72
N TRP A 761 -2.86 22.74 7.64
CA TRP A 761 -2.77 21.31 7.38
C TRP A 761 -1.31 20.86 7.43
N ASP A 762 -0.46 21.46 6.60
CA ASP A 762 0.99 21.27 6.60
C ASP A 762 1.71 22.11 7.65
N TYR A 763 2.77 21.55 8.23
CA TYR A 763 3.58 22.25 9.22
C TYR A 763 5.09 22.02 9.10
N GLY A 764 5.85 23.11 9.17
CA GLY A 764 7.30 23.08 9.42
C GLY A 764 7.63 23.35 10.89
N PHE A 765 8.55 22.59 11.49
CA PHE A 765 8.96 22.73 12.90
C PHE A 765 10.47 22.87 13.05
N LEU A 766 10.89 23.62 14.07
CA LEU A 766 12.26 23.62 14.56
C LEU A 766 12.34 22.90 15.90
N LEU A 767 12.94 21.72 15.89
CA LEU A 767 12.99 20.81 17.01
C LEU A 767 14.42 20.70 17.56
N VAL A 768 14.59 20.47 18.86
CA VAL A 768 15.90 20.31 19.49
C VAL A 768 15.97 19.06 20.33
N THR A 769 17.05 18.29 20.19
CA THR A 769 17.34 17.10 20.99
C THR A 769 18.75 17.15 21.59
N GLN A 770 18.91 16.57 22.78
CA GLN A 770 20.19 16.37 23.47
C GLN A 770 20.41 14.91 23.90
N ASP A 771 19.49 14.01 23.54
CA ASP A 771 19.47 12.60 23.93
C ASP A 771 19.54 11.65 22.73
N GLY A 772 20.08 12.14 21.60
CA GLY A 772 20.23 11.36 20.37
C GLY A 772 18.91 11.16 19.64
N GLY A 773 17.96 12.11 19.75
CA GLY A 773 16.66 12.07 19.08
C GLY A 773 15.62 11.17 19.73
N GLN A 774 15.83 10.80 21.00
CA GLN A 774 14.81 10.09 21.77
C GLN A 774 13.66 11.03 22.16
N THR A 775 13.98 12.29 22.46
CA THR A 775 12.98 13.33 22.69
C THR A 775 13.36 14.64 22.00
N TYR A 776 12.34 15.39 21.62
CA TYR A 776 12.47 16.69 20.96
C TYR A 776 11.72 17.78 21.70
N THR A 777 12.32 18.96 21.75
CA THR A 777 11.69 20.21 22.20
C THR A 777 11.44 21.09 20.98
N SER A 778 10.18 21.38 20.65
CA SER A 778 9.84 22.35 19.61
C SER A 778 10.08 23.77 20.10
N LEU A 779 10.64 24.63 19.24
CA LEU A 779 10.94 26.02 19.55
C LEU A 779 10.04 26.98 18.75
N PRO A 780 9.54 28.06 19.35
CA PRO A 780 8.88 29.13 18.62
C PRO A 780 9.87 29.98 17.84
N SER A 781 9.45 30.45 16.67
CA SER A 781 10.14 31.52 15.94
C SER A 781 10.15 32.79 16.78
N ALA A 782 11.32 33.39 16.98
CA ALA A 782 11.47 34.66 17.69
C ALA A 782 10.81 35.83 16.94
N ASN A 783 10.62 35.68 15.63
CA ASN A 783 9.93 36.64 14.77
C ASN A 783 8.41 36.42 14.71
N GLY A 784 7.89 35.41 15.41
CA GLY A 784 6.46 35.16 15.54
C GLY A 784 5.83 34.51 14.31
N TYR A 785 6.61 33.75 13.54
CA TYR A 785 6.12 33.05 12.34
C TYR A 785 5.42 31.72 12.66
N SER A 786 5.76 31.10 13.79
CA SER A 786 5.20 29.84 14.24
C SER A 786 3.78 29.99 14.82
N THR A 787 2.94 29.01 14.55
CA THR A 787 1.56 28.86 15.04
C THR A 787 1.55 27.98 16.28
N ALA A 788 0.87 28.44 17.34
CA ALA A 788 0.70 27.64 18.54
C ALA A 788 -0.42 26.60 18.37
N ASN A 789 -0.30 25.44 19.02
CA ASN A 789 -1.27 24.33 18.96
C ASN A 789 -2.69 24.69 19.42
N GLY A 790 -2.85 25.74 20.23
CA GLY A 790 -4.16 26.31 20.54
C GLY A 790 -4.91 26.88 19.33
N THR A 791 -4.26 26.99 18.16
CA THR A 791 -4.82 27.40 16.87
C THR A 791 -4.60 26.27 15.86
N ASN A 792 -5.36 25.19 16.03
CA ASN A 792 -5.31 23.98 15.21
C ASN A 792 -6.70 23.65 14.65
N PRO A 793 -7.21 24.42 13.65
CA PRO A 793 -8.59 24.30 13.19
C PRO A 793 -8.90 22.98 12.49
N ASN A 794 -7.88 22.32 11.94
CA ASN A 794 -8.00 21.05 11.21
C ASN A 794 -7.60 19.83 12.06
N GLY A 795 -7.23 20.03 13.34
CA GLY A 795 -6.92 18.95 14.26
C GLY A 795 -5.67 18.15 13.91
N SER A 796 -4.64 18.80 13.34
CA SER A 796 -3.34 18.17 13.09
C SER A 796 -2.73 17.63 14.39
N GLU A 797 -2.60 16.31 14.50
CA GLU A 797 -1.98 15.68 15.67
C GLU A 797 -0.52 16.10 15.86
N CYS A 798 0.16 16.38 14.74
CA CYS A 798 1.55 16.80 14.74
C CYS A 798 1.71 18.20 15.36
N LEU A 799 0.84 19.15 15.00
CA LEU A 799 0.80 20.45 15.67
C LEU A 799 0.40 20.31 17.15
N ASP A 800 -0.59 19.46 17.47
CA ASP A 800 -1.03 19.26 18.86
C ASP A 800 0.09 18.77 19.78
N SER A 801 0.91 17.84 19.28
CA SER A 801 2.01 17.22 20.03
C SER A 801 3.28 18.07 20.08
N LEU A 802 3.67 18.71 18.97
CA LEU A 802 4.93 19.44 18.87
C LEU A 802 4.79 20.92 19.23
N ASP A 803 3.65 21.56 18.98
CA ASP A 803 3.48 23.02 19.08
C ASP A 803 4.41 23.81 18.14
N ASN A 804 4.14 25.11 17.95
CA ASN A 804 5.01 26.05 17.22
C ASN A 804 5.28 25.73 15.74
N GLY A 805 4.27 25.31 14.97
CA GLY A 805 4.41 24.99 13.55
C GLY A 805 4.32 26.21 12.60
N LEU A 806 5.25 26.32 11.65
CA LEU A 806 5.14 27.20 10.47
C LEU A 806 4.10 26.62 9.51
N THR A 807 3.27 27.46 8.89
CA THR A 807 2.27 27.03 7.89
C THR A 807 2.00 28.19 6.91
N GLY A 808 1.43 27.92 5.74
CA GLY A 808 1.11 28.94 4.73
C GLY A 808 2.30 29.45 3.92
N GLN A 809 2.35 30.76 3.67
CA GLN A 809 3.38 31.40 2.85
C GLN A 809 4.23 32.40 3.61
N SER A 810 5.55 32.27 3.50
CA SER A 810 6.54 33.23 4.04
C SER A 810 6.27 34.69 3.63
N GLY A 811 5.71 34.95 2.45
CA GLY A 811 5.36 36.31 2.00
C GLY A 811 4.24 36.95 2.81
N THR A 812 3.27 36.16 3.26
CA THR A 812 2.21 36.65 4.15
C THR A 812 2.80 37.12 5.48
N TYR A 813 3.78 36.39 6.03
CA TYR A 813 4.48 36.80 7.24
C TYR A 813 5.36 38.03 7.01
N ALA A 814 6.04 38.14 5.86
CA ALA A 814 6.76 39.34 5.44
C ALA A 814 5.84 40.58 5.38
N ASN A 815 4.56 40.37 5.02
CA ASN A 815 3.54 41.41 4.89
C ASN A 815 2.72 41.66 6.16
N GLY A 816 3.16 41.17 7.33
CA GLY A 816 2.55 41.45 8.62
C GLY A 816 1.70 40.32 9.21
N GLY A 817 1.75 39.13 8.60
CA GLY A 817 1.12 37.91 9.09
C GLY A 817 -0.34 37.74 8.67
N PRO A 818 -0.90 36.53 8.84
CA PRO A 818 -2.28 36.24 8.45
C PRO A 818 -3.28 37.04 9.31
N SER A 819 -4.31 37.60 8.67
CA SER A 819 -5.36 38.35 9.36
C SER A 819 -6.56 37.46 9.73
N GLY A 820 -6.60 36.94 10.97
CA GLY A 820 -7.76 36.20 11.49
C GLY A 820 -7.41 34.84 12.11
N LEU A 821 -8.43 34.16 12.66
CA LEU A 821 -8.33 32.78 13.16
C LEU A 821 -8.59 31.73 12.07
N SER A 822 -9.34 32.07 11.01
CA SER A 822 -9.46 31.26 9.80
C SER A 822 -8.52 31.84 8.75
N ARG A 823 -7.48 31.09 8.39
CA ARG A 823 -6.47 31.55 7.44
C ARG A 823 -7.01 31.47 6.01
N PRO A 824 -6.57 32.37 5.11
CA PRO A 824 -7.18 32.52 3.79
C PRO A 824 -7.00 31.26 2.94
N SER A 825 -8.03 30.91 2.15
CA SER A 825 -7.96 29.83 1.15
C SER A 825 -7.24 30.25 -0.13
N THR A 826 -6.62 31.44 -0.15
CA THR A 826 -5.90 31.99 -1.31
C THR A 826 -4.48 32.38 -0.93
N TYR A 827 -3.58 32.21 -1.89
CA TYR A 827 -2.13 32.32 -1.73
C TYR A 827 -1.60 33.46 -2.62
N GLU A 828 -1.62 34.68 -2.10
CA GLU A 828 -1.44 35.90 -2.91
C GLU A 828 -0.10 36.64 -2.67
N ASP A 829 0.61 36.32 -1.60
CA ASP A 829 1.78 37.10 -1.15
C ASP A 829 3.13 36.56 -1.65
N GLY A 830 3.11 35.40 -2.33
CA GLY A 830 4.33 34.67 -2.72
C GLY A 830 5.16 34.24 -1.51
N SER A 831 6.40 33.80 -1.77
CA SER A 831 7.22 33.18 -0.74
C SER A 831 8.67 33.67 -0.83
N PRO A 832 9.02 34.91 -0.46
CA PRO A 832 10.42 35.37 -0.42
C PRO A 832 11.23 34.63 0.66
N PHE A 833 12.56 34.71 0.58
CA PHE A 833 13.39 34.38 1.74
C PHE A 833 13.31 35.50 2.77
N ILE A 834 12.93 35.14 4.00
CA ILE A 834 12.89 36.05 5.15
C ILE A 834 13.85 35.56 6.25
N ASP A 835 14.31 36.46 7.11
CA ASP A 835 15.13 36.10 8.26
C ASP A 835 14.27 35.47 9.36
N ASP A 836 14.63 34.28 9.83
CA ASP A 836 14.06 33.67 11.03
C ASP A 836 15.13 33.40 12.09
N GLU A 837 14.70 33.43 13.36
CA GLU A 837 15.59 33.33 14.52
C GLU A 837 14.96 32.47 15.63
N TYR A 838 15.79 31.66 16.29
CA TYR A 838 15.38 30.79 17.39
C TYR A 838 16.39 30.85 18.54
N ASP A 839 15.88 30.82 19.78
CA ASP A 839 16.69 30.85 21.00
C ASP A 839 17.13 29.44 21.41
N LEU A 840 18.44 29.18 21.35
CA LEU A 840 19.06 27.93 21.78
C LEU A 840 19.73 28.03 23.16
N SER A 841 19.59 29.15 23.89
CA SER A 841 20.33 29.42 25.13
C SER A 841 20.10 28.38 26.22
N ALA A 842 18.94 27.73 26.22
CA ALA A 842 18.60 26.64 27.15
C ALA A 842 19.48 25.40 26.99
N PHE A 843 20.13 25.23 25.84
CA PHE A 843 20.89 24.04 25.46
C PHE A 843 22.41 24.19 25.66
N ALA A 844 22.86 25.34 26.18
CA ALA A 844 24.27 25.59 26.51
C ALA A 844 24.84 24.57 27.51
N GLY A 845 26.01 24.02 27.20
CA GLY A 845 26.76 23.08 28.04
C GLY A 845 26.54 21.61 27.69
N THR A 846 25.78 21.32 26.63
CA THR A 846 25.57 19.95 26.12
C THR A 846 25.67 19.94 24.60
N SER A 847 26.20 18.85 24.04
CA SER A 847 26.09 18.56 22.60
C SER A 847 24.61 18.54 22.20
N THR A 848 24.26 19.25 21.14
CA THR A 848 22.85 19.47 20.78
C THR A 848 22.65 19.26 19.29
N THR A 849 21.52 18.68 18.91
CA THR A 849 21.07 18.59 17.51
C THR A 849 19.83 19.47 17.34
N VAL A 850 19.84 20.30 16.31
CA VAL A 850 18.65 21.03 15.84
C VAL A 850 18.09 20.29 14.63
N ARG A 851 16.79 20.02 14.60
CA ARG A 851 16.08 19.39 13.50
C ARG A 851 15.12 20.37 12.85
N PHE A 852 15.23 20.53 11.54
CA PHE A 852 14.18 21.12 10.70
C PHE A 852 13.28 19.95 10.25
N SER A 853 12.02 19.96 10.67
CA SER A 853 11.05 18.89 10.39
C SER A 853 9.92 19.43 9.54
N TYR A 854 9.57 18.76 8.45
CA TYR A 854 8.41 19.09 7.62
C TYR A 854 7.40 17.93 7.64
N TYR A 855 6.16 18.26 8.02
CA TYR A 855 5.00 17.39 8.08
C TYR A 855 3.98 17.83 7.03
N THR A 856 3.41 16.87 6.32
CA THR A 856 2.29 17.07 5.38
C THR A 856 1.16 16.10 5.68
N ASP A 857 -0.08 16.55 5.46
CA ASP A 857 -1.26 15.69 5.56
C ASP A 857 -1.47 14.90 4.26
N ALA A 858 -2.65 14.30 4.09
CA ALA A 858 -2.88 13.30 3.04
C ALA A 858 -3.10 13.87 1.63
N ALA A 859 -3.24 15.20 1.47
CA ALA A 859 -3.54 15.79 0.18
C ALA A 859 -3.01 17.21 0.02
N PHE A 860 -3.10 17.72 -1.21
CA PHE A 860 -2.79 19.11 -1.60
C PHE A 860 -1.38 19.56 -1.20
N ASP A 861 -0.39 19.18 -2.01
CA ASP A 861 0.99 19.63 -1.81
C ASP A 861 1.24 21.04 -2.38
N ARG A 862 2.11 21.78 -1.71
CA ARG A 862 2.65 23.06 -2.20
C ARG A 862 4.18 22.98 -2.31
N PRO A 863 4.86 23.99 -2.87
CA PRO A 863 6.29 23.91 -3.17
C PRO A 863 7.23 23.53 -2.00
N GLY A 864 6.79 23.59 -0.74
CA GLY A 864 7.52 23.09 0.42
C GLY A 864 8.30 24.19 1.15
N TRP A 865 9.40 23.82 1.81
CA TRP A 865 10.20 24.70 2.65
C TRP A 865 11.68 24.68 2.26
N PHE A 866 12.25 25.88 2.06
CA PHE A 866 13.65 26.12 1.75
C PHE A 866 14.34 26.89 2.88
N ILE A 867 15.58 26.49 3.21
CA ILE A 867 16.45 27.24 4.13
C ILE A 867 17.84 27.46 3.56
N ASP A 868 18.46 28.56 3.98
CA ASP A 868 19.83 28.94 3.62
C ASP A 868 20.46 29.87 4.69
N ASP A 869 21.75 30.21 4.55
CA ASP A 869 22.50 31.13 5.43
C ASP A 869 22.39 30.77 6.92
N VAL A 870 22.53 29.48 7.24
CA VAL A 870 22.39 28.99 8.62
C VAL A 870 23.56 29.43 9.47
N GLU A 871 23.28 30.10 10.59
CA GLU A 871 24.28 30.61 11.51
C GLU A 871 23.87 30.42 12.98
N VAL A 872 24.81 29.94 13.79
CA VAL A 872 24.67 29.81 15.24
C VAL A 872 25.62 30.80 15.90
N LEU A 873 25.04 31.71 16.67
CA LEU A 873 25.74 32.77 17.40
C LEU A 873 25.78 32.44 18.89
N VAL A 874 26.92 32.70 19.55
CA VAL A 874 27.07 32.65 21.00
C VAL A 874 27.49 34.03 21.50
N ASN A 875 26.62 34.69 22.26
CA ASN A 875 26.78 36.09 22.69
C ASN A 875 27.11 37.05 21.53
N GLY A 876 26.51 36.81 20.36
CA GLY A 876 26.72 37.58 19.13
C GLY A 876 27.98 37.25 18.34
N GLU A 877 28.77 36.25 18.75
CA GLU A 877 29.92 35.74 17.98
C GLU A 877 29.57 34.44 17.26
N VAL A 878 30.04 34.27 16.01
CA VAL A 878 29.75 33.08 15.19
C VAL A 878 30.41 31.83 15.76
N LEU A 879 29.61 30.85 16.14
CA LEU A 879 30.04 29.50 16.49
C LEU A 879 30.07 28.61 15.25
N PHE A 880 29.03 28.69 14.43
CA PHE A 880 28.84 27.92 13.21
C PHE A 880 28.17 28.80 12.15
N ALA A 881 28.58 28.67 10.89
CA ALA A 881 27.93 29.32 9.76
C ALA A 881 28.06 28.44 8.52
N SER A 882 27.01 28.38 7.71
CA SER A 882 26.99 27.67 6.45
C SER A 882 26.10 28.41 5.45
N ASP A 883 26.67 28.74 4.30
CA ASP A 883 26.00 29.21 3.07
C ASP A 883 25.71 28.04 2.09
N HIS A 884 26.01 26.80 2.48
CA HIS A 884 25.75 25.57 1.72
C HIS A 884 26.49 25.42 0.36
N GLU A 885 27.25 26.42 -0.06
CA GLU A 885 27.99 26.44 -1.33
C GLU A 885 29.13 25.42 -1.43
N SER A 886 29.62 24.95 -0.29
CA SER A 886 30.66 23.91 -0.21
C SER A 886 30.12 22.47 -0.32
N GLY A 887 28.80 22.32 -0.58
CA GLY A 887 28.10 21.04 -0.60
C GLY A 887 27.75 20.53 0.81
N PRO A 888 27.15 19.33 0.93
CA PRO A 888 26.73 18.78 2.22
C PRO A 888 27.92 18.63 3.16
N GLN A 889 27.93 19.38 4.26
CA GLN A 889 28.98 19.29 5.28
C GLN A 889 28.80 18.00 6.10
N ARG A 890 29.38 16.89 5.61
CA ARG A 890 29.38 15.60 6.31
C ARG A 890 29.87 15.76 7.75
N GLY A 891 29.18 15.14 8.70
CA GLY A 891 29.46 15.31 10.13
C GLY A 891 28.69 16.45 10.81
N ARG A 892 28.04 17.33 10.03
CA ARG A 892 27.21 18.45 10.53
C ARG A 892 25.75 18.27 10.20
N TYR A 893 25.45 18.12 8.91
CA TYR A 893 24.09 17.93 8.43
C TYR A 893 23.82 16.45 8.19
N TYR A 894 22.69 15.98 8.72
CA TYR A 894 22.21 14.61 8.56
C TYR A 894 20.76 14.69 8.06
N PRO A 895 20.54 14.68 6.73
CA PRO A 895 19.22 14.46 6.16
C PRO A 895 18.61 13.18 6.74
N GLY A 896 17.38 13.25 7.25
CA GLY A 896 16.72 12.12 7.89
C GLY A 896 17.27 11.74 9.27
N GLY A 897 18.27 12.47 9.79
CA GLY A 897 18.89 12.21 11.09
C GLY A 897 19.93 11.09 11.13
N CYS A 898 20.27 10.48 9.99
CA CYS A 898 21.21 9.38 9.90
C CYS A 898 22.12 9.45 8.66
N ASP A 899 23.33 8.90 8.78
CA ASP A 899 24.18 8.52 7.65
C ASP A 899 24.71 7.07 7.82
N GLU A 900 25.50 6.59 6.87
CA GLU A 900 26.05 5.23 6.86
C GLU A 900 26.88 4.84 8.10
N ASN A 901 27.34 5.81 8.91
CA ASN A 901 28.26 5.59 10.03
C ASN A 901 27.87 6.32 11.34
N PHE A 902 26.86 7.18 11.32
CA PHE A 902 26.49 8.05 12.43
C PHE A 902 25.01 8.44 12.38
N ALA A 903 24.36 8.48 13.54
CA ALA A 903 22.98 8.93 13.69
C ALA A 903 22.89 10.02 14.76
N THR A 904 22.19 11.11 14.42
CA THR A 904 21.80 12.17 15.37
C THR A 904 20.40 11.95 15.94
N SER A 905 19.67 10.97 15.40
CA SER A 905 18.32 10.60 15.79
C SER A 905 18.20 9.12 16.14
N ALA A 906 17.15 8.79 16.91
CA ALA A 906 16.78 7.42 17.23
C ALA A 906 16.12 6.72 16.02
N PHE A 907 15.48 7.49 15.15
CA PHE A 907 14.81 7.01 13.95
C PHE A 907 15.35 7.75 12.73
N CYS A 908 15.74 6.98 11.71
CA CYS A 908 16.11 7.54 10.41
C CYS A 908 14.83 7.75 9.60
N THR A 909 14.62 8.97 9.09
CA THR A 909 13.44 9.32 8.28
C THR A 909 13.85 9.75 6.88
N ALA A 910 12.88 10.08 6.02
CA ALA A 910 13.16 10.81 4.79
C ALA A 910 13.88 12.15 5.09
N GLY A 911 14.83 12.52 4.24
CA GLY A 911 15.73 13.64 4.44
C GLY A 911 15.47 14.81 3.52
N TRP A 912 15.85 16.01 3.95
CA TRP A 912 15.87 17.17 3.06
C TRP A 912 16.94 17.02 1.98
N ASN A 913 16.74 17.71 0.86
CA ASN A 913 17.62 17.72 -0.30
C ASN A 913 18.49 18.98 -0.32
N ASN A 914 19.80 18.84 -0.55
CA ASN A 914 20.65 19.99 -0.87
C ASN A 914 20.60 20.20 -2.38
N ILE A 915 19.82 21.18 -2.83
CA ILE A 915 19.58 21.45 -4.25
C ILE A 915 20.38 22.67 -4.71
N SER A 916 20.60 22.76 -6.02
CA SER A 916 21.17 23.95 -6.65
C SER A 916 20.10 24.62 -7.50
N SER A 917 19.94 25.94 -7.31
CA SER A 917 19.17 26.81 -8.18
C SER A 917 19.79 26.97 -9.58
N ALA A 918 21.03 26.50 -9.81
CA ALA A 918 21.69 26.54 -11.11
C ALA A 918 21.78 25.17 -11.80
N GLU A 919 21.97 24.09 -11.03
CA GLU A 919 22.17 22.73 -11.57
C GLU A 919 20.87 21.91 -11.66
N GLY A 920 19.76 22.40 -11.10
CA GLY A 920 18.48 21.68 -11.06
C GLY A 920 18.41 20.64 -9.95
N ASN A 921 17.27 19.97 -9.81
CA ASN A 921 17.07 18.91 -8.82
C ASN A 921 17.13 17.50 -9.48
N PRO A 922 17.37 16.43 -8.69
CA PRO A 922 17.59 15.09 -9.23
C PRO A 922 16.33 14.31 -9.61
N ALA A 923 15.13 14.85 -9.38
CA ALA A 923 13.88 14.21 -9.78
C ALA A 923 13.82 14.05 -11.30
N ASP A 924 13.05 13.07 -11.78
CA ASP A 924 13.10 12.73 -13.18
C ASP A 924 12.61 13.86 -14.10
N HIS A 925 13.33 14.02 -15.21
CA HIS A 925 12.96 14.90 -16.30
C HIS A 925 13.48 14.31 -17.62
N GLY A 926 12.57 13.83 -18.45
CA GLY A 926 12.96 13.05 -19.63
C GLY A 926 11.81 12.64 -20.53
N TYR A 927 12.19 11.99 -21.63
CA TYR A 927 11.26 11.30 -22.53
C TYR A 927 11.53 9.80 -22.52
N TYR A 928 10.46 9.02 -22.55
CA TYR A 928 10.47 7.57 -22.68
C TYR A 928 9.63 7.15 -23.86
N ILE A 929 10.10 6.13 -24.57
CA ILE A 929 9.53 5.73 -25.86
C ILE A 929 9.20 4.24 -25.80
N GLU A 930 7.93 3.92 -26.01
CA GLU A 930 7.42 2.55 -26.11
C GLU A 930 6.56 2.36 -27.36
N LEU A 931 6.43 1.12 -27.82
CA LEU A 931 5.51 0.75 -28.88
C LEU A 931 4.35 -0.02 -28.26
N ARG A 932 3.12 0.40 -28.55
CA ARG A 932 1.90 -0.16 -27.96
C ARG A 932 0.92 -0.63 -29.02
N ASP A 933 0.31 -1.77 -28.74
CA ASP A 933 -0.70 -2.40 -29.56
C ASP A 933 -1.95 -2.70 -28.73
N ARG A 934 -3.13 -2.57 -29.34
CA ARG A 934 -4.44 -2.84 -28.72
C ARG A 934 -4.72 -4.33 -28.73
N ALA A 935 -3.86 -5.07 -28.06
CA ALA A 935 -3.92 -6.52 -28.00
C ALA A 935 -3.69 -7.00 -26.56
N SER A 936 -4.19 -8.20 -26.26
CA SER A 936 -4.26 -8.72 -24.90
C SER A 936 -5.07 -7.80 -23.97
N PHE A 937 -4.53 -7.44 -22.79
CA PHE A 937 -5.21 -6.59 -21.81
C PHE A 937 -5.53 -5.19 -22.35
N ASP A 938 -4.72 -4.65 -23.25
CA ASP A 938 -4.91 -3.34 -23.89
C ASP A 938 -6.07 -3.28 -24.91
N PHE A 939 -6.81 -4.37 -25.13
CA PHE A 939 -7.98 -4.37 -25.99
C PHE A 939 -9.29 -4.16 -25.22
N GLU A 940 -9.76 -5.20 -24.54
CA GLU A 940 -10.97 -5.20 -23.68
C GLU A 940 -10.66 -5.75 -22.27
N GLY A 941 -9.38 -5.82 -21.88
CA GLY A 941 -8.97 -6.37 -20.58
C GLY A 941 -9.41 -7.81 -20.33
N TYR A 942 -9.64 -8.61 -21.39
CA TYR A 942 -10.30 -9.92 -21.29
C TYR A 942 -11.66 -9.88 -20.58
N GLY A 943 -12.42 -8.81 -20.77
CA GLY A 943 -13.71 -8.57 -20.12
C GLY A 943 -13.59 -7.94 -18.72
N GLN A 944 -12.39 -7.59 -18.27
CA GLN A 944 -12.17 -6.84 -17.03
C GLN A 944 -12.18 -5.32 -17.21
N ALA A 945 -12.27 -4.81 -18.44
CA ALA A 945 -12.55 -3.40 -18.66
C ALA A 945 -14.07 -3.17 -18.55
N ASP A 946 -14.54 -2.83 -17.35
CA ASP A 946 -15.95 -2.66 -16.99
C ASP A 946 -16.69 -1.60 -17.83
N ARG A 947 -15.94 -0.68 -18.44
CA ARG A 947 -16.42 0.42 -19.29
C ARG A 947 -16.26 0.17 -20.80
N GLY A 948 -15.83 -1.03 -21.20
CA GLY A 948 -15.69 -1.43 -22.61
C GLY A 948 -14.26 -1.33 -23.16
N ALA A 949 -14.12 -1.47 -24.47
CA ALA A 949 -12.81 -1.45 -25.14
C ALA A 949 -12.10 -0.10 -24.97
N MET A 950 -10.78 -0.14 -24.77
CA MET A 950 -9.97 1.07 -24.67
C MET A 950 -9.98 1.83 -25.99
N ASP A 951 -10.11 3.16 -25.95
CA ASP A 951 -10.31 4.00 -27.14
C ASP A 951 -9.06 4.86 -27.41
N TRP A 952 -7.97 4.20 -27.83
CA TRP A 952 -6.74 4.83 -28.31
C TRP A 952 -6.18 4.06 -29.52
N ASP A 953 -5.30 4.68 -30.30
CA ASP A 953 -4.70 4.13 -31.53
C ASP A 953 -3.39 3.38 -31.26
N ALA A 954 -3.18 2.25 -31.94
CA ALA A 954 -1.94 1.50 -31.82
C ALA A 954 -0.78 2.21 -32.55
N GLY A 955 0.39 2.31 -31.91
CA GLY A 955 1.55 2.97 -32.48
C GLY A 955 2.66 3.23 -31.47
N LEU A 956 3.53 4.19 -31.80
CA LEU A 956 4.65 4.59 -30.95
C LEU A 956 4.18 5.68 -29.98
N PHE A 957 4.39 5.49 -28.69
CA PHE A 957 4.06 6.46 -27.65
C PHE A 957 5.35 7.08 -27.10
N ILE A 958 5.31 8.39 -26.88
CA ILE A 958 6.40 9.18 -26.27
C ILE A 958 5.87 9.73 -24.95
N GLU A 959 6.26 9.15 -23.83
CA GLU A 959 5.94 9.63 -22.50
C GLU A 959 6.93 10.74 -22.10
N TYR A 960 6.42 11.91 -21.73
CA TYR A 960 7.18 12.95 -21.06
C TYR A 960 7.00 12.84 -19.55
N THR A 961 8.07 13.14 -18.81
CA THR A 961 8.09 13.13 -17.35
C THR A 961 8.76 14.39 -16.82
N ASP A 962 8.16 15.00 -15.80
CA ASP A 962 8.71 16.09 -14.98
C ASP A 962 8.26 15.88 -13.53
N GLU A 963 8.99 15.03 -12.79
CA GLU A 963 8.71 14.73 -11.38
C GLU A 963 8.92 15.93 -10.45
N SER A 964 9.64 16.94 -10.94
CA SER A 964 9.83 18.18 -10.18
C SER A 964 8.54 19.00 -10.15
N TYR A 965 7.75 18.89 -11.21
CA TYR A 965 6.44 19.50 -11.34
C TYR A 965 5.35 18.65 -10.69
N SER A 966 5.34 17.33 -10.88
CA SER A 966 4.49 16.40 -10.13
C SER A 966 4.96 14.95 -10.24
N TYR A 967 4.85 14.19 -9.15
CA TYR A 967 4.93 12.73 -9.19
C TYR A 967 3.50 12.16 -9.25
N GLY A 968 3.12 11.60 -10.38
CA GLY A 968 1.72 11.44 -10.77
C GLY A 968 1.12 12.75 -11.30
N ASN A 969 -0.20 12.81 -11.42
CA ASN A 969 -0.90 14.02 -11.90
C ASN A 969 -2.02 14.50 -10.96
N ASN A 970 -2.17 13.86 -9.80
CA ASN A 970 -3.26 14.19 -8.89
C ASN A 970 -3.03 15.54 -8.21
N GLY A 971 -4.03 16.43 -8.25
CA GLY A 971 -3.96 17.75 -7.62
C GLY A 971 -3.16 18.81 -8.41
N VAL A 972 -2.73 18.48 -9.63
CA VAL A 972 -1.95 19.36 -10.49
C VAL A 972 -2.84 20.36 -11.22
N SER A 973 -2.37 21.59 -11.44
CA SER A 973 -3.14 22.63 -12.13
C SER A 973 -2.74 22.77 -13.60
N SER A 974 -3.71 22.96 -14.50
CA SER A 974 -3.56 23.26 -15.94
C SER A 974 -3.00 22.17 -16.89
N HIS A 975 -1.91 21.49 -16.57
CA HIS A 975 -1.32 20.43 -17.41
C HIS A 975 -0.70 19.30 -16.58
N PRO A 976 -0.57 18.07 -17.12
CA PRO A 976 0.10 16.98 -16.41
C PRO A 976 1.62 17.22 -16.29
N GLY A 977 2.24 16.64 -15.25
CA GLY A 977 3.69 16.52 -15.15
C GLY A 977 4.22 15.26 -15.84
N GLN A 978 3.36 14.25 -16.00
CA GLN A 978 3.68 13.00 -16.67
C GLN A 978 2.56 12.65 -17.64
N HIS A 979 2.86 12.55 -18.94
CA HIS A 979 1.85 12.23 -19.96
C HIS A 979 2.47 11.76 -21.28
N TYR A 980 1.67 11.08 -22.12
CA TYR A 980 2.06 10.83 -23.51
C TYR A 980 1.92 12.11 -24.34
N ILE A 981 2.95 12.44 -25.10
CA ILE A 981 2.86 13.50 -26.11
C ILE A 981 1.84 13.08 -27.16
N ASP A 982 0.92 13.99 -27.47
CA ASP A 982 -0.08 13.75 -28.51
C ASP A 982 0.53 13.98 -29.89
N SER A 983 0.30 13.05 -30.83
CA SER A 983 0.77 13.17 -32.22
C SER A 983 -0.02 14.19 -33.02
N THR A 984 -1.27 14.44 -32.65
CA THR A 984 -2.23 15.30 -33.36
C THR A 984 -2.91 16.31 -32.43
N PRO A 985 -2.13 17.17 -31.75
CA PRO A 985 -2.63 17.93 -30.61
C PRO A 985 -3.73 18.94 -30.97
N VAL A 986 -4.82 18.92 -30.19
CA VAL A 986 -5.97 19.81 -30.27
C VAL A 986 -5.84 20.93 -29.24
N GLU A 987 -5.95 22.18 -29.68
CA GLU A 987 -5.89 23.35 -28.78
C GLU A 987 -7.04 23.31 -27.76
N GLY A 988 -6.69 23.21 -26.48
CA GLY A 988 -7.63 23.19 -25.36
C GLY A 988 -8.35 21.85 -25.17
N GLY A 989 -7.83 20.78 -25.76
CA GLY A 989 -8.27 19.40 -25.51
C GLY A 989 -7.61 18.78 -24.27
N ASP A 990 -8.08 17.60 -23.91
CA ASP A 990 -7.51 16.71 -22.89
C ASP A 990 -7.87 15.24 -23.19
N CYS A 991 -7.49 14.31 -22.33
CA CYS A 991 -7.72 12.89 -22.58
C CYS A 991 -9.13 12.38 -22.28
N GLY A 992 -10.05 13.28 -21.92
CA GLY A 992 -11.47 12.97 -21.85
C GLY A 992 -12.10 12.85 -23.24
N SER A 993 -11.49 13.44 -24.28
CA SER A 993 -11.99 13.36 -25.66
C SER A 993 -10.95 13.33 -26.77
N ASP A 994 -9.73 13.82 -26.55
CA ASP A 994 -8.82 14.21 -27.65
C ASP A 994 -7.46 13.50 -27.64
N CYS A 995 -7.23 12.52 -26.76
CA CYS A 995 -5.95 11.77 -26.71
C CYS A 995 -6.02 10.36 -27.32
N ALA A 996 -7.10 10.01 -28.02
CA ALA A 996 -7.22 8.68 -28.63
C ALA A 996 -6.16 8.47 -29.73
N ASP A 997 -5.73 9.54 -30.39
CA ASP A 997 -4.78 9.59 -31.51
C ASP A 997 -3.36 10.02 -31.08
N SER A 998 -3.03 9.91 -29.79
CA SER A 998 -1.69 10.26 -29.29
C SER A 998 -0.55 9.40 -29.83
N ALA A 999 -0.85 8.26 -30.45
CA ALA A 999 0.15 7.37 -31.01
C ALA A 999 0.77 7.94 -32.29
N PHE A 1000 2.11 8.05 -32.33
CA PHE A 1000 2.84 8.35 -33.55
C PHE A 1000 2.84 7.13 -34.48
N THR A 1001 2.41 7.31 -35.74
CA THR A 1001 2.28 6.24 -36.73
C THR A 1001 3.13 6.49 -37.98
N ALA A 1002 3.18 5.55 -38.92
CA ALA A 1002 3.87 5.77 -40.20
C ALA A 1002 3.07 6.64 -41.20
N ASN A 1003 1.90 7.15 -40.81
CA ASN A 1003 1.05 7.98 -41.67
C ASN A 1003 1.62 9.39 -41.81
N ASP A 1004 1.39 10.00 -42.97
CA ASP A 1004 1.77 11.40 -43.21
C ASP A 1004 0.99 12.32 -42.25
N GLY A 1005 1.69 12.98 -41.32
CA GLY A 1005 1.09 13.87 -40.32
C GLY A 1005 1.42 13.47 -38.89
N ASP A 1006 1.53 12.16 -38.63
CA ASP A 1006 1.64 11.58 -37.28
C ASP A 1006 2.99 10.87 -37.08
N ASN A 1007 3.90 11.00 -38.05
CA ASN A 1007 5.13 10.23 -38.14
C ASN A 1007 6.37 10.95 -37.60
N HIS A 1008 6.20 12.10 -36.98
CA HIS A 1008 7.31 12.94 -36.55
C HIS A 1008 6.99 13.73 -35.28
N PHE A 1009 7.87 13.61 -34.29
CA PHE A 1009 7.96 14.48 -33.13
C PHE A 1009 9.32 15.17 -33.11
N SER A 1010 9.36 16.46 -32.75
CA SER A 1010 10.62 17.19 -32.55
C SER A 1010 10.42 18.36 -31.60
N ASP A 1011 11.19 18.37 -30.50
CA ASP A 1011 11.29 19.50 -29.57
C ASP A 1011 12.43 20.48 -29.92
N PHE A 1012 13.13 20.24 -31.04
CA PHE A 1012 14.11 21.18 -31.62
C PHE A 1012 13.42 22.41 -32.20
N SER A 1013 12.16 22.23 -32.60
CA SER A 1013 11.16 23.28 -32.76
C SER A 1013 10.17 23.21 -31.62
N THR A 1014 9.53 24.32 -31.26
CA THR A 1014 8.48 24.31 -30.24
C THR A 1014 7.32 23.40 -30.68
N TRP A 1015 7.11 22.31 -29.96
CA TRP A 1015 5.89 21.49 -30.00
C TRP A 1015 4.86 22.07 -29.04
N LEU A 1016 3.59 22.12 -29.44
CA LEU A 1016 2.48 22.62 -28.62
C LEU A 1016 1.47 21.51 -28.44
N ASP A 1017 1.30 21.06 -27.21
CA ASP A 1017 0.45 19.91 -26.86
C ASP A 1017 -0.92 20.35 -26.34
N ASN A 1018 -1.83 19.40 -26.10
CA ASN A 1018 -3.25 19.58 -25.83
C ASN A 1018 -3.54 20.56 -24.69
N PHE A 1019 -2.80 20.39 -23.61
CA PHE A 1019 -3.07 21.01 -22.32
C PHE A 1019 -2.77 22.50 -22.31
N ALA A 1020 -3.51 23.23 -21.47
CA ALA A 1020 -3.25 24.62 -21.21
C ALA A 1020 -2.03 24.75 -20.29
N ASP A 1021 -1.19 25.74 -20.56
CA ASP A 1021 -0.14 26.15 -19.64
C ASP A 1021 -0.16 27.68 -19.61
N PRO A 1022 -0.83 28.30 -18.64
CA PRO A 1022 -0.96 29.76 -18.58
C PRO A 1022 0.38 30.47 -18.31
N ASP A 1023 1.39 29.75 -17.85
CA ASP A 1023 2.72 30.27 -17.57
C ASP A 1023 3.63 30.22 -18.81
N SER A 1024 3.26 29.42 -19.82
CA SER A 1024 3.93 29.38 -21.12
C SER A 1024 3.70 30.63 -21.98
N ALA A 1025 4.55 30.83 -23.00
CA ALA A 1025 4.44 31.97 -23.91
C ALA A 1025 3.24 31.86 -24.87
N SER A 1026 2.85 30.65 -25.26
CA SER A 1026 1.69 30.38 -26.12
C SER A 1026 0.38 30.22 -25.36
N GLY A 1027 0.43 30.01 -24.05
CA GLY A 1027 -0.73 29.61 -23.24
C GLY A 1027 -1.05 28.12 -23.34
N ARG A 1028 -0.20 27.32 -23.98
CA ARG A 1028 -0.33 25.86 -24.16
C ARG A 1028 0.92 25.16 -23.62
N TRP A 1029 0.81 23.88 -23.31
CA TRP A 1029 1.94 23.09 -22.87
C TRP A 1029 3.00 22.98 -23.97
N GLU A 1030 4.16 23.62 -23.76
CA GLU A 1030 5.21 23.77 -24.76
C GLU A 1030 6.40 22.83 -24.50
N PHE A 1031 6.89 22.19 -25.56
CA PHE A 1031 8.15 21.44 -25.54
C PHE A 1031 9.13 22.06 -26.52
N ALA A 1032 10.21 22.61 -25.98
CA ALA A 1032 11.26 23.27 -26.76
C ALA A 1032 12.64 23.04 -26.13
N TYR A 1033 12.90 21.81 -25.70
CA TYR A 1033 14.10 21.46 -24.95
C TYR A 1033 15.31 21.19 -25.84
N ASN A 1034 15.15 21.09 -27.16
CA ASN A 1034 16.23 20.75 -28.09
C ASN A 1034 16.91 19.41 -27.72
N CYS A 1035 16.11 18.45 -27.23
CA CYS A 1035 16.54 17.15 -26.75
C CYS A 1035 16.08 16.01 -27.66
N LEU A 1036 14.79 15.86 -27.98
CA LEU A 1036 14.29 14.67 -28.67
C LEU A 1036 13.70 14.98 -30.06
N GLU A 1037 14.12 14.17 -31.05
CA GLU A 1037 13.47 14.04 -32.35
C GLU A 1037 13.23 12.56 -32.66
N VAL A 1038 12.01 12.23 -33.08
CA VAL A 1038 11.60 10.87 -33.43
C VAL A 1038 10.91 10.87 -34.79
N ASP A 1039 11.37 10.02 -35.70
CA ASP A 1039 10.70 9.72 -36.96
C ASP A 1039 10.19 8.27 -36.97
N VAL A 1040 8.90 8.07 -37.24
CA VAL A 1040 8.37 6.75 -37.60
C VAL A 1040 8.57 6.52 -39.10
N LEU A 1041 9.53 5.66 -39.44
CA LEU A 1041 9.92 5.38 -40.82
C LEU A 1041 9.04 4.33 -41.50
N GLY A 1042 8.38 3.48 -40.70
CA GLY A 1042 7.47 2.47 -41.18
C GLY A 1042 6.83 1.69 -40.03
N MET A 1043 5.68 1.09 -40.28
CA MET A 1043 5.00 0.20 -39.35
C MET A 1043 4.47 -1.03 -40.09
N SER A 1044 4.39 -2.14 -39.38
CA SER A 1044 3.86 -3.42 -39.87
C SER A 1044 3.21 -4.18 -38.72
N GLY A 1045 2.32 -5.13 -39.06
CA GLY A 1045 1.42 -5.78 -38.12
C GLY A 1045 -0.01 -5.35 -38.37
N GLU A 1046 -0.98 -6.10 -37.86
CA GLU A 1046 -2.37 -5.67 -37.88
C GLU A 1046 -2.57 -4.65 -36.76
N GLN A 1047 -2.84 -3.39 -37.12
CA GLN A 1047 -3.40 -2.38 -36.20
C GLN A 1047 -4.88 -2.71 -35.93
N SER A 1048 -5.18 -3.94 -35.55
CA SER A 1048 -6.53 -4.48 -35.47
C SER A 1048 -6.81 -5.08 -34.09
N VAL A 1049 -8.07 -4.93 -33.71
CA VAL A 1049 -8.65 -5.15 -32.38
C VAL A 1049 -8.69 -6.62 -31.93
N GLN A 1050 -7.99 -7.56 -32.59
CA GLN A 1050 -8.00 -8.94 -32.10
C GLN A 1050 -6.78 -9.78 -32.50
N LEU A 1051 -5.85 -9.87 -31.54
CA LEU A 1051 -4.92 -10.97 -31.27
C LEU A 1051 -3.87 -11.26 -32.35
N ASP A 1052 -2.69 -10.66 -32.18
CA ASP A 1052 -1.40 -11.38 -32.30
C ASP A 1052 -0.21 -10.63 -31.64
N ASN A 1053 -0.44 -9.49 -30.94
CA ASN A 1053 0.63 -8.57 -30.48
C ASN A 1053 1.68 -8.40 -31.59
N ASP A 1054 1.30 -8.23 -32.86
CA ASP A 1054 2.22 -8.39 -34.00
C ASP A 1054 2.80 -7.06 -34.49
N LEU A 1055 2.36 -5.94 -33.90
CA LEU A 1055 2.86 -4.61 -34.22
C LEU A 1055 4.38 -4.53 -34.08
N SER A 1056 4.99 -3.94 -35.11
CA SER A 1056 6.39 -3.57 -35.14
C SER A 1056 6.59 -2.29 -35.94
N ALA A 1057 7.53 -1.45 -35.50
CA ALA A 1057 7.86 -0.19 -36.14
C ALA A 1057 9.34 -0.14 -36.57
N SER A 1058 9.61 0.61 -37.63
CA SER A 1058 10.94 1.13 -37.92
C SER A 1058 10.97 2.60 -37.51
N VAL A 1059 11.88 2.99 -36.63
CA VAL A 1059 11.97 4.36 -36.12
C VAL A 1059 13.40 4.88 -36.18
N ARG A 1060 13.54 6.20 -36.28
CA ARG A 1060 14.79 6.92 -35.99
C ARG A 1060 14.56 7.75 -34.74
N ILE A 1061 15.45 7.62 -33.76
CA ILE A 1061 15.40 8.39 -32.50
C ILE A 1061 16.73 9.16 -32.41
N SER A 1062 16.65 10.47 -32.23
CA SER A 1062 17.83 11.35 -32.13
C SER A 1062 17.79 12.14 -30.83
N ALA A 1063 18.89 12.09 -30.09
CA ALA A 1063 19.14 12.91 -28.91
C ALA A 1063 19.98 14.14 -29.28
N GLY A 1064 19.48 15.33 -28.95
CA GLY A 1064 20.10 16.62 -29.20
C GLY A 1064 21.05 17.08 -28.10
N GLU A 1065 21.53 18.32 -28.22
CA GLU A 1065 22.41 18.94 -27.21
C GLU A 1065 21.63 19.43 -25.97
N GLY A 1066 20.30 19.49 -26.03
CA GLY A 1066 19.45 19.79 -24.88
C GLY A 1066 19.29 18.62 -23.92
N CYS A 1067 19.61 17.39 -24.34
CA CYS A 1067 19.65 16.25 -23.43
C CYS A 1067 20.90 16.27 -22.55
N VAL A 1068 20.87 15.51 -21.46
CA VAL A 1068 22.03 15.27 -20.59
C VAL A 1068 22.50 13.82 -20.68
N PRO A 1069 23.80 13.56 -20.48
CA PRO A 1069 24.31 12.19 -20.36
C PRO A 1069 23.62 11.49 -19.19
N PHE A 1070 23.20 10.25 -19.43
CA PHE A 1070 22.59 9.43 -18.39
C PHE A 1070 22.92 7.96 -18.62
N THR A 1071 23.26 7.28 -17.53
CA THR A 1071 23.31 5.82 -17.47
C THR A 1071 22.55 5.44 -16.24
N TYR A 1072 21.41 4.77 -16.44
CA TYR A 1072 20.56 4.31 -15.35
C TYR A 1072 21.41 3.56 -14.31
N GLY A 1073 21.17 3.75 -13.02
CA GLY A 1073 21.84 3.01 -11.95
C GLY A 1073 23.36 3.20 -11.71
N ARG A 1074 24.10 3.96 -12.52
CA ARG A 1074 25.56 4.15 -12.32
C ARG A 1074 25.86 5.35 -11.42
N ALA A 1075 26.86 5.21 -10.54
CA ALA A 1075 27.26 6.20 -9.53
C ALA A 1075 27.68 7.57 -10.09
N ASP A 1076 27.99 7.67 -11.38
CA ASP A 1076 28.42 8.89 -12.07
C ASP A 1076 27.26 9.66 -12.75
N ASN A 1077 26.03 9.12 -12.73
CA ASN A 1077 24.91 9.57 -13.55
C ASN A 1077 23.60 9.85 -12.80
N SER A 1078 23.72 10.42 -11.62
CA SER A 1078 22.78 11.48 -11.25
C SER A 1078 23.02 12.66 -12.19
N ALA A 1079 22.05 13.53 -12.35
CA ALA A 1079 22.40 14.95 -12.43
C ALA A 1079 23.24 15.26 -11.17
N ARG A 1080 24.56 15.10 -11.28
CA ARG A 1080 25.62 15.10 -10.25
C ARG A 1080 25.19 15.05 -8.77
N SER A 1081 25.22 13.84 -8.25
CA SER A 1081 25.40 13.50 -6.85
C SER A 1081 26.90 13.55 -6.55
N VAL A 1082 27.18 14.07 -5.36
CA VAL A 1082 28.50 14.43 -4.84
C VAL A 1082 29.44 13.21 -4.83
N PRO A 1083 30.75 13.35 -5.16
CA PRO A 1083 31.64 12.22 -5.37
C PRO A 1083 31.87 11.41 -4.09
N ALA A 1084 31.62 10.10 -4.16
CA ALA A 1084 32.28 9.13 -3.30
C ALA A 1084 33.58 8.70 -3.98
N ASP A 1085 34.74 9.21 -3.55
CA ASP A 1085 36.02 8.73 -4.07
C ASP A 1085 37.15 8.77 -3.02
N SER A 1086 37.46 7.61 -2.46
CA SER A 1086 38.75 6.91 -2.61
C SER A 1086 38.95 5.90 -1.47
N ALA A 1087 39.10 4.65 -1.88
CA ALA A 1087 39.32 3.50 -1.04
C ALA A 1087 40.65 3.58 -0.26
N ASP A 1088 40.61 3.23 1.03
CA ASP A 1088 41.70 2.50 1.70
C ASP A 1088 41.19 1.85 3.01
N GLY A 1089 41.28 0.51 3.06
CA GLY A 1089 41.58 -0.25 4.29
C GLY A 1089 40.47 -0.61 5.29
N GLU A 1090 40.01 -1.87 5.22
CA GLU A 1090 39.51 -2.73 6.33
C GLU A 1090 38.35 -2.22 7.23
N ARG A 1091 37.14 -2.74 6.98
CA ARG A 1091 36.05 -2.80 7.98
C ARG A 1091 36.29 -3.94 8.98
N PRO A 1092 36.05 -3.73 10.29
CA PRO A 1092 35.57 -4.78 11.18
C PRO A 1092 34.07 -4.62 11.45
N ARG A 1093 33.33 -5.71 11.26
CA ARG A 1093 32.01 -5.96 11.85
C ARG A 1093 32.11 -5.87 13.38
N SER A 1094 31.14 -5.30 14.07
CA SER A 1094 31.03 -5.41 15.53
C SER A 1094 29.66 -5.90 15.97
N GLY A 1095 29.46 -7.21 15.88
CA GLY A 1095 28.81 -7.96 16.96
C GLY A 1095 29.81 -8.13 18.10
N LEU A 1096 29.40 -7.79 19.32
CA LEU A 1096 30.20 -7.94 20.53
C LEU A 1096 30.24 -9.42 20.96
N ILE A 1097 31.17 -10.21 20.40
CA ILE A 1097 31.50 -11.53 20.94
C ILE A 1097 32.59 -11.35 22.01
N ALA A 1098 32.20 -11.40 23.29
CA ALA A 1098 33.12 -11.47 24.40
C ALA A 1098 33.69 -12.90 24.58
N THR A 1099 34.77 -13.23 23.87
CA THR A 1099 35.59 -14.42 24.21
C THR A 1099 36.49 -14.14 25.41
N ARG A 1100 36.32 -14.94 26.46
CA ARG A 1100 37.19 -15.01 27.65
C ARG A 1100 38.61 -15.45 27.27
N GLY A 1101 39.63 -14.72 27.77
CA GLY A 1101 40.97 -15.26 27.95
C GLY A 1101 42.07 -14.22 28.19
N GLY A 1102 42.44 -13.96 29.45
CA GLY A 1102 43.71 -13.27 29.77
C GLY A 1102 43.75 -12.45 31.06
N ALA A 1103 44.17 -13.09 32.15
CA ALA A 1103 44.82 -12.60 33.39
C ALA A 1103 44.73 -11.11 33.87
N LEU A 1104 44.15 -10.97 35.07
CA LEU A 1104 44.27 -9.98 36.18
C LEU A 1104 45.59 -9.16 36.32
N PRO A 1105 45.58 -7.94 36.93
CA PRO A 1105 45.47 -7.78 38.40
C PRO A 1105 44.66 -6.59 38.98
N ALA A 1106 43.88 -6.96 40.01
CA ALA A 1106 43.55 -6.31 41.28
C ALA A 1106 43.82 -4.80 41.51
N GLY A 1107 42.73 -4.07 41.74
CA GLY A 1107 42.68 -2.85 42.54
C GLY A 1107 41.44 -2.02 42.19
N TRP A 1108 40.69 -1.57 43.20
CA TRP A 1108 39.50 -0.71 43.09
C TRP A 1108 38.14 -1.42 42.97
N LEU A 1109 37.79 -2.17 44.02
CA LEU A 1109 36.45 -2.71 44.25
C LEU A 1109 36.05 -2.41 45.70
N LEU A 1110 35.69 -1.15 46.00
CA LEU A 1110 35.16 -0.79 47.33
C LEU A 1110 34.37 0.54 47.43
N LEU A 1111 33.82 1.10 46.34
CA LEU A 1111 32.98 2.31 46.44
C LEU A 1111 31.58 2.23 45.82
N LEU A 1112 31.23 1.15 45.12
CA LEU A 1112 29.93 1.07 44.40
C LEU A 1112 28.85 0.25 45.12
N PHE A 1113 29.16 -0.40 46.24
CA PHE A 1113 28.18 -1.22 46.99
C PHE A 1113 27.41 -0.47 48.09
N THR A 1114 27.61 0.85 48.26
CA THR A 1114 26.98 1.62 49.35
C THR A 1114 25.93 2.64 48.93
N LEU A 1115 25.61 2.77 47.63
CA LEU A 1115 24.62 3.76 47.15
C LEU A 1115 23.32 3.15 46.57
N ALA A 1116 23.30 1.86 46.24
CA ALA A 1116 22.09 1.17 45.76
C ALA A 1116 21.10 0.77 46.89
N TRP A 1117 21.47 0.92 48.17
CA TRP A 1117 20.63 0.53 49.31
C TRP A 1117 19.90 1.71 50.01
N LEU A 1118 20.04 2.95 49.50
CA LEU A 1118 19.47 4.14 50.16
C LEU A 1118 18.34 4.87 49.40
N ARG A 1119 17.92 4.42 48.21
CA ARG A 1119 16.74 5.00 47.52
C ARG A 1119 15.43 4.21 47.64
N ARG A 1120 15.44 2.99 48.19
CA ARG A 1120 14.21 2.19 48.42
C ARG A 1120 13.50 2.44 49.75
N ALA A 1121 13.81 3.53 50.45
CA ALA A 1121 13.16 3.90 51.70
C ALA A 1121 12.96 5.42 51.83
N ARG A 1122 11.96 5.95 51.12
CA ARG A 1122 11.15 7.12 51.55
C ARG A 1122 9.91 7.22 50.66
N LYS A 1123 8.85 6.49 51.04
CA LYS A 1123 7.47 6.85 50.69
C LYS A 1123 7.03 7.98 51.63
N ARG A 1124 6.68 9.13 51.05
CA ARG A 1124 5.47 9.86 51.36
C ARG A 1124 4.98 10.50 50.08
#